data_AF-A0A3N0ZIP7-F1
#
_entry.id   AF-A0A3N0ZIP7-F1
#
_cell.length_a   1.000
_cell.length_b   1.000
_cell.length_c   1.000
_cell.angle_alpha   90.00
_cell.angle_beta   90.00
_cell.angle_gamma   90.00
#
_symmetry.space_group_name_H-M   'P 1'
#
loop_
_entity.id
_entity.type
_entity.pdbx_description
1 polymer ?
#
loop_
_entity_poly.entity_id
_entity_poly.type
_entity_poly.pdbx_seq_one_letter_code
_entity_poly.pdbx_strand_id
1 'polypeptide(L)'
;MLCSINWEFSMKKLLFLITIVAVFALSYFETYATVPSVQAKQLAFANVTSNSATVYWTRGNGTNRVVVIRTTDNNWAATDAILTDDGPTYTDANGNLLSAPQVGATGSYVIDVMGPAGTPNYLRSTTLSNLAAGTTYYIKVYEFNVDGSFWDYNNSSADNNPRSFKTTSSYSGGLPSSPSLSPWSEGGRLYWISDGASAAGYLLSVWNNSTSSWVFQNRDIGKPTGKEYFIFGLTNNTSYTFHLYPYDATGNVSSSSVSTTQTTLLNPGISSAAYNPGHGSAPYYNNVGIGCPIVVTVTATNGQLGLLPNGTQTINSVNVTSTFADNRNGTYTLTYTVASGHTDINDNGANLPLNFDFKDGNNVPFLSAYTGSGNNLSAPGVDQTRPYVASIIRQSPSSQCTNGNSVTFRVTFNEAVNTSSVTTTDFTITGVSGSGSVGTITSVTPVSPNAGGSIDYDVVVDVTGINREIQLDFTGSVNDMAYGCPNASSTTFTGGQTYYVDHTNPSGTITIPPNAACYRSATMPATFSGTANDAWPTSGPCVISLVEVALWKDNDNNGTFSTGDQSWNGSSWVSTLTWNNATGTTSWTWTHGASFTDGKYYVQIRVTDGAGNQFTTTPGNYFIYDNTAPTGGTITNPTSSGCYKNNDVVNIQWNNATDANLNNTVSIEYYDGSTWVTIVSSYPISSSTGSYSWTVPGSVNTNNAQIRITFSDCAGNIYLITSDPFKIDNTAPTNNSNPQVPPGCLIAGNSYNITWTTSNISDANPISISLYYYDGSNYQLIASGLGNTGSYSWSVPSGLYVCGGVANIRLRAYDCAGNYTDHVGPTFTIDNLQITAQPQNSQICSATGSTTFSVTVSSNCPSSPSSYLWQYSPDNSTWSTVTNGTPANASYSGTTSATLTVISNWPGIPTTGTYYYRCVITSTCGAQINSNSAQLNVVPALNITSYPSDPTDGIIGNPLTVSVGFAGGSPATKNWYLYRDDDGSGYNGTLVSSGSGTSPVSITIANPVACGTAGKYYIYIADNCDSLTSGYFAVRALAPEPTQQVTGISGGRTRTTISLIWTNGDGMGRLVAATYNSTTYTGYSTDAQLDGNVFTGANSYWPSAPSFGTNTRLLYNGTGSSVYVTGLQPSTWYAFRAFEYNYNTGCASTSYNYNTSTASYNPRAIKTTARDVEDEEVVRTSNFAVTPVWPNPVEDVLQFDLIPMQQANFRIEIVAMDGRTLFTHEYSYDNVATTVMIHLDRKLFAPGAYMLRVSALGETLQQPFIFMP
;
A
#
# COMPACT_ATOMS: atom_id res chain seq x y z
N MET A 1 -51.72 -12.88 53.00
CA MET A 1 -51.62 -11.50 53.55
C MET A 1 -52.73 -10.67 52.91
N LEU A 2 -53.96 -10.69 53.40
CA LEU A 2 -54.44 -10.06 54.65
C LEU A 2 -54.05 -8.58 54.73
N CYS A 3 -54.58 -7.73 53.82
CA CYS A 3 -55.14 -6.41 54.14
C CYS A 3 -55.79 -5.76 52.90
N SER A 4 -56.96 -6.25 52.48
CA SER A 4 -57.99 -5.44 51.77
C SER A 4 -59.38 -6.12 51.81
N ILE A 5 -59.60 -6.92 52.86
CA ILE A 5 -60.78 -7.75 53.15
C ILE A 5 -62.02 -6.94 53.62
N ASN A 6 -62.00 -5.60 53.54
CA ASN A 6 -63.03 -4.77 54.18
C ASN A 6 -64.00 -3.99 53.26
N TRP A 7 -63.99 -4.18 51.94
CA TRP A 7 -64.98 -3.55 51.04
C TRP A 7 -66.02 -4.51 50.44
N GLU A 8 -65.69 -5.79 50.28
CA GLU A 8 -66.61 -6.76 49.65
C GLU A 8 -67.70 -7.31 50.59
N PHE A 9 -67.55 -7.17 51.92
CA PHE A 9 -68.50 -7.72 52.88
C PHE A 9 -69.64 -6.75 53.28
N SER A 10 -69.44 -5.43 53.16
CA SER A 10 -70.48 -4.42 53.43
C SER A 10 -71.45 -4.24 52.26
N MET A 11 -70.99 -4.39 51.02
CA MET A 11 -71.86 -4.25 49.83
C MET A 11 -72.81 -5.44 49.64
N LYS A 12 -72.42 -6.65 50.04
CA LYS A 12 -73.28 -7.86 49.93
C LYS A 12 -74.42 -7.88 50.95
N LYS A 13 -74.28 -7.23 52.12
CA LYS A 13 -75.41 -7.00 53.06
C LYS A 13 -76.32 -5.87 52.60
N LEU A 14 -75.78 -4.84 51.94
CA LEU A 14 -76.56 -3.79 51.30
C LEU A 14 -77.39 -4.35 50.12
N LEU A 15 -76.83 -5.28 49.33
CA LEU A 15 -77.51 -5.97 48.22
C LEU A 15 -78.57 -7.01 48.66
N PHE A 16 -78.62 -7.42 49.93
CA PHE A 16 -79.66 -8.34 50.43
C PHE A 16 -80.79 -7.59 51.15
N LEU A 17 -80.48 -6.47 51.83
CA LEU A 17 -81.47 -5.64 52.52
C LEU A 17 -82.26 -4.74 51.54
N ILE A 18 -81.62 -4.23 50.47
CA ILE A 18 -82.29 -3.42 49.45
C ILE A 18 -83.27 -4.26 48.63
N THR A 19 -82.96 -5.54 48.37
CA THR A 19 -83.80 -6.42 47.55
C THR A 19 -85.05 -6.92 48.30
N ILE A 20 -85.01 -7.03 49.64
CA ILE A 20 -86.20 -7.39 50.45
C ILE A 20 -87.12 -6.18 50.67
N VAL A 21 -86.58 -4.97 50.81
CA VAL A 21 -87.38 -3.73 50.90
C VAL A 21 -87.99 -3.36 49.53
N ALA A 22 -87.32 -3.66 48.42
CA ALA A 22 -87.88 -3.50 47.07
C ALA A 22 -89.05 -4.45 46.76
N VAL A 23 -89.14 -5.59 47.45
CA VAL A 23 -90.21 -6.59 47.22
C VAL A 23 -91.46 -6.35 48.09
N PHE A 24 -91.37 -5.55 49.16
CA PHE A 24 -92.51 -5.26 50.06
C PHE A 24 -93.04 -3.81 50.04
N ALA A 25 -92.31 -2.85 49.46
CA ALA A 25 -92.66 -1.42 49.53
C ALA A 25 -93.42 -0.85 48.31
N LEU A 26 -94.07 -1.69 47.49
CA LEU A 26 -94.90 -1.24 46.36
C LEU A 26 -96.25 -1.96 46.25
N SER A 27 -96.77 -2.46 47.37
CA SER A 27 -98.18 -2.78 47.51
C SER A 27 -98.85 -1.73 48.40
N TYR A 28 -99.76 -0.94 47.81
CA TYR A 28 -100.51 0.21 48.33
C TYR A 28 -99.86 1.61 48.18
N PHE A 29 -99.92 2.14 46.95
CA PHE A 29 -100.16 3.56 46.67
C PHE A 29 -101.26 3.64 45.62
N GLU A 30 -102.30 4.45 45.87
CA GLU A 30 -103.30 4.79 44.85
C GLU A 30 -102.57 5.45 43.68
N THR A 31 -102.71 4.86 42.49
CA THR A 31 -102.00 5.28 41.28
C THR A 31 -102.74 6.46 40.66
N TYR A 32 -102.28 7.67 40.92
CA TYR A 32 -102.62 8.84 40.10
C TYR A 32 -102.11 8.63 38.66
N ALA A 33 -102.90 9.01 37.67
CA ALA A 33 -102.63 8.70 36.27
C ALA A 33 -101.68 9.74 35.67
N THR A 34 -100.37 9.50 35.76
CA THR A 34 -99.32 10.45 35.33
C THR A 34 -99.62 11.11 33.97
N VAL A 35 -99.49 12.45 33.89
CA VAL A 35 -99.58 13.20 32.61
C VAL A 35 -98.75 12.49 31.52
N PRO A 36 -99.31 12.25 30.32
CA PRO A 36 -98.58 11.62 29.23
C PRO A 36 -97.27 12.37 28.92
N SER A 37 -96.13 11.70 28.88
CA SER A 37 -94.83 12.34 28.65
C SER A 37 -94.44 12.51 27.17
N VAL A 38 -95.18 11.87 26.26
CA VAL A 38 -94.99 11.96 24.82
C VAL A 38 -96.32 12.38 24.20
N GLN A 39 -96.32 13.55 23.59
CA GLN A 39 -97.48 14.11 22.91
C GLN A 39 -97.72 13.42 21.55
N ALA A 40 -98.97 13.44 21.08
CA ALA A 40 -99.30 13.11 19.69
C ALA A 40 -98.48 13.99 18.74
N LYS A 41 -98.04 13.45 17.60
CA LYS A 41 -97.20 14.17 16.64
C LYS A 41 -97.50 13.77 15.22
N GLN A 42 -96.95 14.51 14.26
CA GLN A 42 -97.09 14.28 12.83
C GLN A 42 -98.56 14.27 12.40
N LEU A 43 -99.33 15.30 12.77
CA LEU A 43 -100.69 15.41 12.26
C LEU A 43 -100.62 15.49 10.73
N ALA A 44 -101.48 14.76 10.05
CA ALA A 44 -101.64 14.77 8.60
C ALA A 44 -103.13 14.90 8.27
N PHE A 45 -103.43 15.47 7.11
CA PHE A 45 -104.81 15.67 6.67
C PHE A 45 -104.99 14.99 5.32
N ALA A 46 -106.08 14.24 5.18
CA ALA A 46 -106.48 13.63 3.92
C ALA A 46 -107.98 13.84 3.70
N ASN A 47 -108.44 13.58 2.47
CA ASN A 47 -109.83 13.78 2.08
C ASN A 47 -110.35 15.20 2.39
N VAL A 48 -109.47 16.20 2.27
CA VAL A 48 -109.83 17.60 2.51
C VAL A 48 -110.71 18.07 1.36
N THR A 49 -112.00 18.21 1.63
CA THR A 49 -113.01 18.72 0.70
C THR A 49 -113.37 20.16 1.05
N SER A 50 -114.41 20.72 0.41
CA SER A 50 -114.97 22.01 0.78
C SER A 50 -115.76 22.02 2.10
N ASN A 51 -116.11 20.86 2.68
CA ASN A 51 -116.94 20.79 3.91
C ASN A 51 -116.46 19.76 4.94
N SER A 52 -115.39 19.01 4.65
CA SER A 52 -114.86 17.98 5.54
C SER A 52 -113.36 17.80 5.37
N ALA A 53 -112.73 17.19 6.36
CA ALA A 53 -111.35 16.71 6.26
C ALA A 53 -111.13 15.56 7.25
N THR A 54 -110.34 14.57 6.88
CA THR A 54 -109.89 13.54 7.82
C THR A 54 -108.51 13.93 8.36
N VAL A 55 -108.38 14.06 9.67
CA VAL A 55 -107.10 14.26 10.35
C VAL A 55 -106.56 12.91 10.82
N TYR A 56 -105.26 12.69 10.66
CA TYR A 56 -104.48 11.54 11.12
C TYR A 56 -103.35 12.02 12.01
N TRP A 57 -102.84 11.19 12.92
CA TRP A 57 -101.66 11.51 13.72
C TRP A 57 -100.89 10.25 14.14
N THR A 58 -99.62 10.44 14.47
CA THR A 58 -98.84 9.48 15.23
C THR A 58 -99.16 9.66 16.71
N ARG A 59 -99.51 8.58 17.39
CA ARG A 59 -99.85 8.63 18.81
C ARG A 59 -98.63 8.97 19.66
N GLY A 60 -98.90 9.71 20.72
CA GLY A 60 -98.04 9.79 21.88
C GLY A 60 -98.28 8.61 22.81
N ASN A 61 -98.02 8.81 24.11
CA ASN A 61 -98.14 7.77 25.13
C ASN A 61 -99.32 7.96 26.10
N GLY A 62 -100.29 8.82 25.77
CA GLY A 62 -101.54 8.94 26.54
C GLY A 62 -102.49 7.78 26.26
N THR A 63 -103.21 7.37 27.29
CA THR A 63 -104.26 6.35 27.18
C THR A 63 -105.44 6.85 26.36
N ASN A 64 -105.70 8.17 26.37
CA ASN A 64 -106.80 8.82 25.66
C ASN A 64 -106.30 10.05 24.88
N ARG A 65 -107.08 10.50 23.89
CA ARG A 65 -106.77 11.70 23.11
C ARG A 65 -107.99 12.60 22.95
N VAL A 66 -107.82 13.92 23.00
CA VAL A 66 -108.84 14.87 22.53
C VAL A 66 -108.34 15.61 21.30
N VAL A 67 -109.23 15.80 20.33
CA VAL A 67 -108.97 16.62 19.14
C VAL A 67 -109.63 17.96 19.37
N VAL A 68 -108.82 19.02 19.37
CA VAL A 68 -109.29 20.38 19.57
C VAL A 68 -109.10 21.16 18.28
N ILE A 69 -110.16 21.85 17.86
CA ILE A 69 -110.22 22.64 16.64
C ILE A 69 -110.40 24.13 16.96
N ARG A 70 -109.75 24.97 16.16
CA ARG A 70 -109.82 26.42 16.24
C ARG A 70 -109.92 27.00 14.82
N THR A 71 -110.69 28.08 14.65
CA THR A 71 -111.05 28.63 13.34
C THR A 71 -110.50 30.02 13.04
N THR A 72 -109.94 30.71 14.04
CA THR A 72 -109.56 32.13 13.94
C THR A 72 -108.06 32.34 13.78
N ASP A 73 -107.24 31.55 14.48
CA ASP A 73 -105.78 31.72 14.59
C ASP A 73 -105.12 30.44 15.15
N ASN A 74 -103.79 30.37 15.17
CA ASN A 74 -103.01 29.25 15.73
C ASN A 74 -102.47 29.53 17.15
N ASN A 75 -103.09 30.42 17.93
CA ASN A 75 -102.63 30.74 19.28
C ASN A 75 -103.28 29.82 20.32
N TRP A 76 -102.48 28.90 20.89
CA TRP A 76 -102.96 27.87 21.80
C TRP A 76 -102.73 28.19 23.29
N ALA A 77 -102.04 29.28 23.64
CA ALA A 77 -101.62 29.53 25.02
C ALA A 77 -102.76 29.55 26.05
N ALA A 78 -103.91 30.15 25.70
CA ALA A 78 -105.08 30.18 26.59
C ALA A 78 -105.81 28.83 26.68
N THR A 79 -105.74 28.02 25.62
CA THR A 79 -106.32 26.67 25.58
C THR A 79 -105.43 25.68 26.34
N ASP A 80 -104.10 25.77 26.17
CA ASP A 80 -103.10 24.97 26.87
C ASP A 80 -103.12 25.23 28.39
N ALA A 81 -103.43 26.47 28.80
CA ALA A 81 -103.57 26.83 30.22
C ALA A 81 -104.83 26.25 30.89
N ILE A 82 -105.85 25.87 30.11
CA ILE A 82 -107.08 25.22 30.62
C ILE A 82 -106.96 23.69 30.54
N LEU A 83 -106.41 23.16 29.43
CA LEU A 83 -106.18 21.73 29.24
C LEU A 83 -104.80 21.34 29.77
N THR A 84 -104.67 21.29 31.10
CA THR A 84 -103.43 20.97 31.83
C THR A 84 -103.63 19.74 32.72
N ASP A 85 -102.64 19.38 33.54
CA ASP A 85 -102.80 18.45 34.66
C ASP A 85 -104.00 18.84 35.55
N ASP A 86 -104.84 17.87 35.95
CA ASP A 86 -106.16 18.07 36.60
C ASP A 86 -107.17 18.94 35.80
N GLY A 87 -107.13 18.85 34.47
CA GLY A 87 -107.99 19.63 33.56
C GLY A 87 -109.47 19.21 33.54
N PRO A 88 -110.37 20.07 33.03
CA PRO A 88 -111.80 19.79 32.93
C PRO A 88 -112.12 18.75 31.85
N THR A 89 -113.19 17.96 32.05
CA THR A 89 -113.66 16.94 31.09
C THR A 89 -114.62 17.50 30.04
N TYR A 90 -114.66 16.90 28.84
CA TYR A 90 -115.53 17.34 27.74
C TYR A 90 -116.36 16.20 27.14
N THR A 91 -117.56 16.52 26.65
CA THR A 91 -118.40 15.56 25.90
C THR A 91 -117.93 15.43 24.46
N ASP A 92 -117.93 14.20 23.94
CA ASP A 92 -117.50 13.89 22.58
C ASP A 92 -118.51 14.39 21.52
N ALA A 93 -118.01 15.15 20.54
CA ALA A 93 -118.79 15.66 19.41
C ALA A 93 -118.61 14.85 18.11
N ASN A 94 -117.88 13.73 18.15
CA ASN A 94 -117.70 12.76 17.06
C ASN A 94 -117.28 13.40 15.72
N GLY A 95 -116.38 14.39 15.75
CA GLY A 95 -115.87 15.05 14.55
C GLY A 95 -116.79 16.12 13.95
N ASN A 96 -117.91 16.48 14.60
CA ASN A 96 -118.85 17.50 14.11
C ASN A 96 -118.64 18.85 14.82
N LEU A 97 -118.24 19.88 14.05
CA LEU A 97 -117.91 21.19 14.60
C LEU A 97 -119.13 21.93 15.22
N LEU A 98 -120.35 21.70 14.71
CA LEU A 98 -121.54 22.43 15.19
C LEU A 98 -121.98 22.01 16.60
N SER A 99 -121.66 20.79 17.01
CA SER A 99 -121.99 20.24 18.33
C SER A 99 -120.81 20.22 19.31
N ALA A 100 -119.65 20.73 18.91
CA ALA A 100 -118.42 20.69 19.70
C ALA A 100 -118.50 21.66 20.90
N PRO A 101 -118.29 21.21 22.16
CA PRO A 101 -118.23 22.10 23.32
C PRO A 101 -117.00 23.01 23.28
N GLN A 102 -117.18 24.26 23.71
CA GLN A 102 -116.10 25.25 23.76
C GLN A 102 -115.21 25.04 24.99
N VAL A 103 -113.89 25.16 24.80
CA VAL A 103 -112.90 25.11 25.89
C VAL A 103 -112.82 26.48 26.55
N GLY A 104 -113.62 26.71 27.60
CA GLY A 104 -113.73 28.01 28.25
C GLY A 104 -114.10 29.14 27.26
N ALA A 105 -113.68 30.37 27.54
CA ALA A 105 -113.87 31.52 26.64
C ALA A 105 -112.69 31.72 25.67
N THR A 106 -112.07 30.63 25.18
CA THR A 106 -110.82 30.71 24.40
C THR A 106 -111.03 30.85 22.89
N GLY A 107 -112.15 30.34 22.35
CA GLY A 107 -112.37 30.19 20.90
C GLY A 107 -111.94 28.83 20.32
N SER A 108 -111.44 27.91 21.15
CA SER A 108 -111.16 26.51 20.79
C SER A 108 -112.33 25.60 21.18
N TYR A 109 -112.56 24.54 20.41
CA TYR A 109 -113.65 23.58 20.64
C TYR A 109 -113.10 22.15 20.66
N VAL A 110 -113.54 21.33 21.61
CA VAL A 110 -113.21 19.89 21.63
C VAL A 110 -114.15 19.19 20.66
N ILE A 111 -113.65 18.82 19.49
CA ILE A 111 -114.47 18.28 18.39
C ILE A 111 -114.54 16.75 18.41
N ASP A 112 -113.61 16.08 19.09
CA ASP A 112 -113.61 14.63 19.24
C ASP A 112 -112.87 14.21 20.53
N VAL A 113 -113.37 13.18 21.23
CA VAL A 113 -112.73 12.56 22.40
C VAL A 113 -112.60 11.06 22.17
N MET A 114 -111.36 10.55 22.13
CA MET A 114 -111.07 9.16 21.81
C MET A 114 -110.52 8.37 23.00
N GLY A 115 -111.11 7.19 23.20
CA GLY A 115 -110.82 6.26 24.31
C GLY A 115 -109.53 5.42 24.19
N PRO A 116 -109.31 4.49 25.15
CA PRO A 116 -108.14 3.62 25.22
C PRO A 116 -108.21 2.42 24.27
N ALA A 117 -107.09 1.69 24.18
CA ALA A 117 -106.90 0.56 23.26
C ALA A 117 -108.00 -0.50 23.35
N GLY A 118 -108.63 -0.83 22.21
CA GLY A 118 -109.67 -1.86 22.11
C GLY A 118 -111.13 -1.35 22.10
N THR A 119 -111.35 -0.03 22.16
CA THR A 119 -112.68 0.58 21.97
C THR A 119 -112.90 1.06 20.52
N PRO A 120 -114.14 1.18 20.02
CA PRO A 120 -114.43 1.58 18.64
C PRO A 120 -113.79 2.92 18.21
N ASN A 121 -113.48 3.81 19.15
CA ASN A 121 -112.85 5.12 18.91
C ASN A 121 -111.31 5.09 19.10
N TYR A 122 -110.67 3.91 19.12
CA TYR A 122 -109.21 3.76 19.14
C TYR A 122 -108.59 3.91 17.73
N LEU A 123 -108.97 4.95 17.01
CA LEU A 123 -108.41 5.29 15.69
C LEU A 123 -107.25 6.27 15.83
N ARG A 124 -106.34 6.29 14.83
CA ARG A 124 -105.26 7.29 14.73
C ARG A 124 -105.70 8.46 13.84
N SER A 125 -107.01 8.60 13.68
CA SER A 125 -107.63 9.51 12.74
C SER A 125 -109.07 9.79 13.13
N THR A 126 -109.56 10.97 12.79
CA THR A 126 -110.99 11.31 12.84
C THR A 126 -111.38 12.15 11.64
N THR A 127 -112.66 12.07 11.24
CA THR A 127 -113.19 12.89 10.14
C THR A 127 -113.96 14.07 10.69
N LEU A 128 -113.47 15.26 10.38
CA LEU A 128 -114.06 16.54 10.71
C LEU A 128 -115.13 16.90 9.68
N SER A 129 -116.28 17.34 10.14
CA SER A 129 -117.46 17.63 9.31
C SER A 129 -118.13 18.95 9.70
N ASN A 130 -118.95 19.48 8.79
CA ASN A 130 -119.59 20.80 8.88
C ASN A 130 -118.57 21.94 8.95
N LEU A 131 -117.56 21.85 8.08
CA LEU A 131 -116.52 22.86 7.93
C LEU A 131 -116.92 23.87 6.85
N ALA A 132 -116.60 25.14 7.03
CA ALA A 132 -116.84 26.16 6.03
C ALA A 132 -115.80 26.07 4.90
N ALA A 133 -116.27 26.11 3.64
CA ALA A 133 -115.41 26.04 2.46
C ALA A 133 -114.41 27.20 2.40
N GLY A 134 -113.23 26.93 1.85
CA GLY A 134 -112.13 27.88 1.77
C GLY A 134 -111.58 28.37 3.13
N THR A 135 -111.99 27.77 4.25
CA THR A 135 -111.61 28.20 5.60
C THR A 135 -110.42 27.39 6.11
N THR A 136 -109.50 28.06 6.80
CA THR A 136 -108.35 27.42 7.46
C THR A 136 -108.76 27.00 8.87
N TYR A 137 -108.55 25.72 9.19
CA TYR A 137 -108.80 25.14 10.49
C TYR A 137 -107.47 24.73 11.13
N TYR A 138 -107.30 25.06 12.41
CA TYR A 138 -106.13 24.71 13.21
C TYR A 138 -106.50 23.60 14.17
N ILE A 139 -105.72 22.51 14.16
CA ILE A 139 -105.98 21.32 14.97
C ILE A 139 -104.80 21.09 15.91
N LYS A 140 -105.12 20.81 17.18
CA LYS A 140 -104.18 20.24 18.16
C LYS A 140 -104.79 18.99 18.76
N VAL A 141 -104.01 17.92 18.82
CA VAL A 141 -104.41 16.67 19.48
C VAL A 141 -103.65 16.56 20.80
N TYR A 142 -104.37 16.44 21.91
CA TYR A 142 -103.76 16.30 23.24
C TYR A 142 -103.87 14.85 23.67
N GLU A 143 -102.75 14.26 24.04
CA GLU A 143 -102.70 13.02 24.80
C GLU A 143 -103.08 13.32 26.25
N PHE A 144 -103.99 12.53 26.82
CA PHE A 144 -104.35 12.64 28.22
C PHE A 144 -104.55 11.27 28.88
N ASN A 145 -104.40 11.24 30.20
CA ASN A 145 -104.80 10.12 31.04
C ASN A 145 -105.97 10.54 31.93
N VAL A 146 -106.82 9.57 32.30
CA VAL A 146 -107.97 9.85 33.18
C VAL A 146 -107.53 9.61 34.61
N ASP A 147 -107.64 10.65 35.46
CA ASP A 147 -107.41 10.57 36.89
C ASP A 147 -108.68 10.94 37.66
N GLY A 148 -109.38 9.93 38.16
CA GLY A 148 -110.67 10.10 38.84
C GLY A 148 -111.71 10.81 37.96
N SER A 149 -112.07 12.05 38.32
CA SER A 149 -113.04 12.91 37.60
C SER A 149 -112.38 13.99 36.75
N PHE A 150 -111.05 14.08 36.73
CA PHE A 150 -110.28 15.07 35.99
C PHE A 150 -109.41 14.39 34.92
N TRP A 151 -109.00 15.14 33.91
CA TRP A 151 -108.16 14.63 32.83
C TRP A 151 -106.80 15.32 32.83
N ASP A 152 -105.74 14.52 32.83
CA ASP A 152 -104.36 15.00 32.90
C ASP A 152 -103.79 15.09 31.50
N TYR A 153 -103.86 16.30 30.93
CA TYR A 153 -103.47 16.58 29.57
C TYR A 153 -101.96 16.87 29.45
N ASN A 154 -101.31 16.23 28.48
CA ASN A 154 -100.08 16.78 27.95
C ASN A 154 -100.46 17.96 27.03
N ASN A 155 -100.04 19.18 27.36
CA ASN A 155 -100.32 20.39 26.58
C ASN A 155 -99.11 20.92 25.80
N SER A 156 -97.97 20.22 25.86
CA SER A 156 -96.79 20.54 25.07
C SER A 156 -97.07 20.40 23.57
N SER A 157 -96.40 21.21 22.75
CA SER A 157 -96.38 21.03 21.29
C SER A 157 -95.40 19.93 20.90
N ALA A 158 -95.65 19.26 19.77
CA ALA A 158 -94.76 18.27 19.18
C ALA A 158 -94.63 18.49 17.67
N ASP A 159 -93.75 17.72 17.02
CA ASP A 159 -93.53 17.80 15.57
C ASP A 159 -94.87 17.77 14.82
N ASN A 160 -95.21 18.84 14.10
CA ASN A 160 -96.50 18.99 13.41
C ASN A 160 -97.73 18.74 14.31
N ASN A 161 -97.71 19.17 15.57
CA ASN A 161 -98.87 19.23 16.48
C ASN A 161 -98.72 20.41 17.45
N PRO A 162 -99.43 21.53 17.28
CA PRO A 162 -100.58 21.75 16.39
C PRO A 162 -100.22 21.82 14.89
N ARG A 163 -101.20 21.53 14.03
CA ARG A 163 -101.09 21.69 12.56
C ARG A 163 -102.42 22.19 11.99
N SER A 164 -102.38 22.93 10.90
CA SER A 164 -103.56 23.44 10.20
C SER A 164 -103.77 22.84 8.82
N PHE A 165 -105.00 22.88 8.34
CA PHE A 165 -105.37 22.60 6.94
C PHE A 165 -106.41 23.61 6.44
N LYS A 166 -106.56 23.72 5.12
CA LYS A 166 -107.58 24.58 4.47
C LYS A 166 -108.46 23.72 3.56
N THR A 167 -109.78 23.82 3.71
CA THR A 167 -110.76 23.13 2.83
C THR A 167 -110.61 23.58 1.36
N THR A 168 -110.66 22.66 0.39
CA THR A 168 -110.13 22.83 -1.00
C THR A 168 -111.11 23.42 -2.04
N SER A 169 -110.53 23.88 -3.17
CA SER A 169 -111.14 24.04 -4.50
C SER A 169 -110.20 23.42 -5.57
N SER A 170 -110.69 22.78 -6.63
CA SER A 170 -110.01 21.84 -7.58
C SER A 170 -108.72 22.31 -8.34
N TYR A 171 -107.79 21.38 -8.70
CA TYR A 171 -106.43 21.62 -9.30
C TYR A 171 -106.04 20.73 -10.53
N SER A 172 -105.12 21.21 -11.41
CA SER A 172 -104.59 20.53 -12.63
C SER A 172 -103.05 20.71 -12.89
N GLY A 173 -102.17 19.92 -12.23
CA GLY A 173 -100.70 19.98 -12.38
C GLY A 173 -100.06 18.87 -13.25
N GLY A 174 -98.77 19.01 -13.63
CA GLY A 174 -98.02 18.08 -14.51
C GLY A 174 -97.39 16.87 -13.80
N LEU A 175 -97.27 15.72 -14.49
CA LEU A 175 -96.77 14.45 -13.93
C LEU A 175 -95.22 14.40 -13.86
N PRO A 176 -94.63 13.69 -12.87
CA PRO A 176 -93.19 13.40 -12.85
C PRO A 176 -92.80 12.39 -13.96
N SER A 177 -91.50 12.22 -14.21
CA SER A 177 -91.00 11.15 -15.10
C SER A 177 -91.44 9.77 -14.61
N SER A 178 -91.65 8.82 -15.52
CA SER A 178 -91.97 7.44 -15.17
C SER A 178 -91.00 6.88 -14.12
N PRO A 179 -91.51 6.46 -12.94
CA PRO A 179 -90.66 5.93 -11.90
C PRO A 179 -90.08 4.58 -12.34
N SER A 180 -88.96 4.22 -11.78
CA SER A 180 -88.36 2.89 -11.87
C SER A 180 -88.18 2.33 -10.47
N LEU A 181 -88.22 1.02 -10.35
CA LEU A 181 -87.97 0.33 -9.09
C LEU A 181 -86.71 -0.51 -9.27
N SER A 182 -85.77 -0.39 -8.33
CA SER A 182 -84.74 -1.40 -8.11
C SER A 182 -85.31 -2.40 -7.09
N PRO A 183 -85.84 -3.56 -7.53
CA PRO A 183 -86.57 -4.45 -6.64
C PRO A 183 -85.62 -5.22 -5.72
N TRP A 184 -86.10 -5.53 -4.53
CA TRP A 184 -85.50 -6.52 -3.64
C TRP A 184 -86.56 -7.51 -3.16
N SER A 185 -86.21 -8.51 -2.37
CA SER A 185 -87.10 -9.64 -2.07
C SER A 185 -88.37 -9.24 -1.33
N GLU A 186 -88.32 -8.20 -0.50
CA GLU A 186 -89.49 -7.69 0.25
C GLU A 186 -89.95 -6.28 -0.18
N GLY A 187 -89.60 -5.82 -1.38
CA GLY A 187 -89.91 -4.46 -1.82
C GLY A 187 -88.94 -3.90 -2.84
N GLY A 188 -88.44 -2.69 -2.60
CA GLY A 188 -87.43 -2.09 -3.48
C GLY A 188 -87.19 -0.61 -3.21
N ARG A 189 -86.19 -0.07 -3.90
CA ARG A 189 -85.95 1.37 -4.00
C ARG A 189 -86.67 1.92 -5.22
N LEU A 190 -87.73 2.71 -4.98
CA LEU A 190 -88.47 3.41 -6.02
C LEU A 190 -87.79 4.75 -6.28
N TYR A 191 -87.53 5.09 -7.54
CA TYR A 191 -86.88 6.34 -7.91
C TYR A 191 -87.39 6.92 -9.24
N TRP A 192 -87.26 8.22 -9.42
CA TRP A 192 -87.62 8.94 -10.65
C TRP A 192 -86.61 10.04 -10.96
N ILE A 193 -86.54 10.47 -12.23
CA ILE A 193 -85.49 11.37 -12.72
C ILE A 193 -85.89 12.83 -12.56
N SER A 194 -87.12 13.18 -12.92
CA SER A 194 -87.62 14.56 -12.86
C SER A 194 -88.96 14.67 -12.13
N ASP A 195 -89.10 15.70 -11.32
CA ASP A 195 -90.35 16.02 -10.64
C ASP A 195 -91.42 16.56 -11.59
N GLY A 196 -92.69 16.41 -11.21
CA GLY A 196 -93.81 17.04 -11.91
C GLY A 196 -93.77 18.56 -11.75
N ALA A 197 -94.08 19.29 -12.83
CA ALA A 197 -94.13 20.74 -12.81
C ALA A 197 -95.14 21.23 -11.73
N SER A 198 -94.67 22.09 -10.84
CA SER A 198 -95.44 22.63 -9.70
C SER A 198 -95.85 21.61 -8.62
N ALA A 199 -95.33 20.38 -8.65
CA ALA A 199 -95.55 19.40 -7.58
C ALA A 199 -94.81 19.81 -6.29
N ALA A 200 -95.54 19.90 -5.18
CA ALA A 200 -95.00 20.11 -3.83
C ALA A 200 -94.78 18.81 -3.06
N GLY A 201 -95.31 17.68 -3.56
CA GLY A 201 -94.99 16.33 -3.11
C GLY A 201 -95.78 15.26 -3.85
N TYR A 202 -95.66 14.02 -3.40
CA TYR A 202 -96.28 12.86 -4.04
C TYR A 202 -97.02 11.97 -3.06
N LEU A 203 -98.15 11.44 -3.52
CA LEU A 203 -98.82 10.30 -2.89
C LEU A 203 -98.43 9.03 -3.64
N LEU A 204 -97.96 8.02 -2.91
CA LEU A 204 -97.61 6.69 -3.41
C LEU A 204 -98.76 5.71 -3.11
N SER A 205 -99.21 5.01 -4.14
CA SER A 205 -100.12 3.87 -4.01
C SER A 205 -99.45 2.63 -4.59
N VAL A 206 -99.60 1.48 -3.93
CA VAL A 206 -99.00 0.21 -4.36
C VAL A 206 -100.09 -0.83 -4.53
N TRP A 207 -100.26 -1.29 -5.76
CA TRP A 207 -101.22 -2.31 -6.15
C TRP A 207 -100.53 -3.66 -6.29
N ASN A 208 -101.08 -4.68 -5.65
CA ASN A 208 -100.65 -6.07 -5.81
C ASN A 208 -101.36 -6.67 -7.04
N ASN A 209 -100.61 -6.91 -8.12
CA ASN A 209 -101.17 -7.43 -9.36
C ASN A 209 -101.64 -8.88 -9.21
N SER A 210 -101.02 -9.67 -8.33
CA SER A 210 -101.36 -11.07 -8.11
C SER A 210 -102.67 -11.25 -7.34
N THR A 211 -102.97 -10.38 -6.37
CA THR A 211 -104.23 -10.44 -5.59
C THR A 211 -105.29 -9.46 -6.08
N SER A 212 -104.97 -8.61 -7.07
CA SER A 212 -105.84 -7.52 -7.52
C SER A 212 -106.36 -6.66 -6.36
N SER A 213 -105.45 -6.27 -5.45
CA SER A 213 -105.80 -5.47 -4.27
C SER A 213 -104.74 -4.42 -3.95
N TRP A 214 -105.14 -3.34 -3.27
CA TRP A 214 -104.22 -2.30 -2.83
C TRP A 214 -103.46 -2.77 -1.58
N VAL A 215 -102.13 -2.76 -1.63
CA VAL A 215 -101.28 -2.94 -0.43
C VAL A 215 -101.42 -1.71 0.46
N PHE A 216 -101.39 -0.53 -0.16
CA PHE A 216 -101.80 0.74 0.44
C PHE A 216 -102.09 1.75 -0.67
N GLN A 217 -102.88 2.78 -0.35
CA GLN A 217 -103.25 3.86 -1.27
C GLN A 217 -102.87 5.20 -0.68
N ASN A 218 -102.48 6.12 -1.55
CA ASN A 218 -102.34 7.56 -1.30
C ASN A 218 -101.45 7.89 -0.10
N ARG A 219 -100.40 7.08 0.11
CA ARG A 219 -99.43 7.33 1.16
C ARG A 219 -98.59 8.55 0.78
N ASP A 220 -98.74 9.64 1.52
CA ASP A 220 -97.92 10.83 1.31
C ASP A 220 -96.46 10.51 1.63
N ILE A 221 -95.60 10.60 0.62
CA ILE A 221 -94.15 10.41 0.75
C ILE A 221 -93.40 11.75 0.70
N GLY A 222 -94.13 12.88 0.73
CA GLY A 222 -93.58 14.21 0.57
C GLY A 222 -92.97 14.43 -0.80
N LYS A 223 -92.00 15.35 -0.90
CA LYS A 223 -91.15 15.53 -2.08
C LYS A 223 -89.70 15.13 -1.74
N PRO A 224 -89.33 13.85 -1.85
CA PRO A 224 -87.97 13.41 -1.56
C PRO A 224 -86.96 14.17 -2.43
N THR A 225 -86.00 14.86 -1.82
CA THR A 225 -84.98 15.66 -2.53
C THR A 225 -84.15 14.79 -3.49
N GLY A 226 -83.87 13.55 -3.10
CA GLY A 226 -83.19 12.53 -3.91
C GLY A 226 -84.09 11.83 -4.94
N LYS A 227 -85.39 12.16 -4.98
CA LYS A 227 -86.39 11.56 -5.88
C LYS A 227 -86.44 10.03 -5.77
N GLU A 228 -86.29 9.54 -4.53
CA GLU A 228 -86.35 8.12 -4.21
C GLU A 228 -87.10 7.85 -2.91
N TYR A 229 -87.63 6.64 -2.78
CA TYR A 229 -88.33 6.14 -1.60
C TYR A 229 -88.14 4.63 -1.46
N PHE A 230 -87.86 4.15 -0.25
CA PHE A 230 -87.63 2.73 0.04
C PHE A 230 -88.90 2.06 0.54
N ILE A 231 -89.21 0.88 -0.02
CA ILE A 231 -90.44 0.14 0.25
C ILE A 231 -90.07 -1.24 0.81
N PHE A 232 -90.75 -1.64 1.88
CA PHE A 232 -90.52 -2.90 2.60
C PHE A 232 -91.85 -3.63 2.86
N GLY A 233 -91.77 -4.91 3.25
CA GLY A 233 -92.92 -5.72 3.65
C GLY A 233 -93.80 -6.21 2.49
N LEU A 234 -93.31 -6.15 1.25
CA LEU A 234 -93.97 -6.77 0.09
C LEU A 234 -93.62 -8.27 0.02
N THR A 235 -94.48 -9.08 -0.59
CA THR A 235 -94.22 -10.52 -0.79
C THR A 235 -93.18 -10.70 -1.90
N ASN A 236 -92.26 -11.66 -1.73
CA ASN A 236 -91.23 -11.99 -2.72
C ASN A 236 -91.82 -12.61 -4.00
N ASN A 237 -91.09 -12.49 -5.11
CA ASN A 237 -91.51 -12.96 -6.44
C ASN A 237 -92.93 -12.55 -6.88
N THR A 238 -93.40 -11.39 -6.42
CA THR A 238 -94.77 -10.93 -6.63
C THR A 238 -94.73 -9.63 -7.43
N SER A 239 -95.62 -9.51 -8.42
CA SER A 239 -95.69 -8.33 -9.29
C SER A 239 -96.54 -7.23 -8.64
N TYR A 240 -95.98 -6.03 -8.55
CA TYR A 240 -96.66 -4.85 -8.01
C TYR A 240 -96.63 -3.69 -9.00
N THR A 241 -97.69 -2.88 -9.00
CA THR A 241 -97.75 -1.62 -9.75
C THR A 241 -97.73 -0.45 -8.76
N PHE A 242 -96.75 0.44 -8.94
CA PHE A 242 -96.48 1.58 -8.06
C PHE A 242 -96.95 2.85 -8.75
N HIS A 243 -97.92 3.55 -8.16
CA HIS A 243 -98.50 4.78 -8.70
C HIS A 243 -98.04 5.99 -7.89
N LEU A 244 -97.51 7.02 -8.57
CA LEU A 244 -97.19 8.32 -8.00
C LEU A 244 -98.17 9.38 -8.48
N TYR A 245 -98.87 10.01 -7.53
CA TYR A 245 -99.77 11.12 -7.76
C TYR A 245 -99.12 12.41 -7.24
N PRO A 246 -98.81 13.41 -8.08
CA PRO A 246 -98.31 14.69 -7.61
C PRO A 246 -99.43 15.48 -6.91
N TYR A 247 -99.07 16.21 -5.86
CA TYR A 247 -99.93 17.22 -5.24
C TYR A 247 -99.21 18.58 -5.17
N ASP A 248 -99.96 19.67 -5.23
CA ASP A 248 -99.41 21.03 -5.21
C ASP A 248 -99.15 21.56 -3.78
N ALA A 249 -98.56 22.76 -3.66
CA ALA A 249 -98.26 23.37 -2.36
C ALA A 249 -99.50 23.67 -1.51
N THR A 250 -100.69 23.63 -2.12
CA THR A 250 -101.98 23.79 -1.47
C THR A 250 -102.66 22.45 -1.12
N GLY A 251 -102.00 21.33 -1.37
CA GLY A 251 -102.46 19.98 -1.03
C GLY A 251 -103.44 19.37 -2.04
N ASN A 252 -103.64 20.00 -3.20
CA ASN A 252 -104.52 19.43 -4.21
C ASN A 252 -103.80 18.33 -4.98
N VAL A 253 -104.42 17.15 -5.06
CA VAL A 253 -103.85 15.95 -5.71
C VAL A 253 -104.30 15.88 -7.18
N SER A 254 -103.38 15.56 -8.07
CA SER A 254 -103.70 15.32 -9.49
C SER A 254 -104.63 14.11 -9.66
N SER A 255 -105.58 14.19 -10.60
CA SER A 255 -106.46 13.07 -10.98
C SER A 255 -105.74 11.97 -11.76
N SER A 256 -104.49 12.21 -12.19
CA SER A 256 -103.66 11.27 -12.95
C SER A 256 -102.41 10.92 -12.15
N SER A 257 -101.96 9.65 -12.24
CA SER A 257 -100.66 9.19 -11.74
C SER A 257 -99.74 8.78 -12.86
N VAL A 258 -98.44 8.84 -12.61
CA VAL A 258 -97.48 8.00 -13.34
C VAL A 258 -97.28 6.68 -12.61
N SER A 259 -96.97 5.60 -13.31
CA SER A 259 -96.78 4.30 -12.65
C SER A 259 -95.69 3.45 -13.29
N THR A 260 -95.23 2.47 -12.53
CA THR A 260 -94.30 1.44 -12.98
C THR A 260 -94.68 0.09 -12.39
N THR A 261 -94.49 -0.98 -13.15
CA THR A 261 -94.78 -2.35 -12.71
C THR A 261 -93.47 -3.09 -12.55
N GLN A 262 -93.25 -3.68 -11.38
CA GLN A 262 -92.04 -4.44 -11.10
C GLN A 262 -92.36 -5.65 -10.22
N THR A 263 -91.63 -6.74 -10.45
CA THR A 263 -91.69 -7.95 -9.61
C THR A 263 -90.58 -7.87 -8.56
N THR A 264 -90.93 -8.09 -7.28
CA THR A 264 -89.95 -8.27 -6.19
C THR A 264 -89.06 -9.48 -6.47
N LEU A 265 -87.83 -9.50 -5.95
CA LEU A 265 -86.93 -10.63 -6.17
C LEU A 265 -87.46 -11.91 -5.49
N LEU A 266 -87.07 -13.08 -6.01
CA LEU A 266 -87.43 -14.37 -5.39
C LEU A 266 -86.73 -14.56 -4.03
N ASN A 267 -85.44 -14.22 -3.96
CA ASN A 267 -84.63 -14.28 -2.76
C ASN A 267 -83.77 -13.02 -2.65
N PRO A 268 -83.39 -12.61 -1.43
CA PRO A 268 -82.31 -11.65 -1.26
C PRO A 268 -80.97 -12.27 -1.72
N GLY A 269 -79.94 -11.45 -1.90
CA GLY A 269 -78.62 -11.90 -2.34
C GLY A 269 -77.53 -10.84 -2.18
N ILE A 270 -76.29 -11.20 -2.54
CA ILE A 270 -75.11 -10.32 -2.57
C ILE A 270 -74.66 -10.11 -4.02
N SER A 271 -74.32 -8.87 -4.40
CA SER A 271 -73.82 -8.51 -5.72
C SER A 271 -72.30 -8.37 -5.79
N SER A 272 -71.64 -8.01 -4.69
CA SER A 272 -70.18 -7.87 -4.60
C SER A 272 -69.67 -7.95 -3.17
N ALA A 273 -68.38 -8.19 -3.01
CA ALA A 273 -67.66 -8.14 -1.74
C ALA A 273 -66.38 -7.31 -1.91
N ALA A 274 -66.06 -6.49 -0.91
CA ALA A 274 -64.83 -5.71 -0.80
C ALA A 274 -64.12 -6.08 0.51
N TYR A 275 -62.79 -6.05 0.50
CA TYR A 275 -61.95 -6.54 1.59
C TYR A 275 -61.05 -5.41 2.10
N ASN A 276 -60.87 -5.35 3.42
CA ASN A 276 -59.90 -4.46 4.06
C ASN A 276 -59.09 -5.24 5.12
N PRO A 277 -57.78 -5.41 4.96
CA PRO A 277 -56.99 -5.04 3.77
C PRO A 277 -57.45 -5.80 2.51
N GLY A 278 -57.14 -5.25 1.34
CA GLY A 278 -57.40 -5.91 0.05
C GLY A 278 -56.23 -6.79 -0.39
N HIS A 279 -56.38 -7.47 -1.53
CA HIS A 279 -55.30 -8.23 -2.19
C HIS A 279 -54.03 -7.37 -2.38
N GLY A 280 -52.86 -7.94 -2.13
CA GLY A 280 -51.58 -7.28 -2.35
C GLY A 280 -51.09 -7.40 -3.80
N SER A 281 -50.20 -6.52 -4.24
CA SER A 281 -49.60 -6.57 -5.58
C SER A 281 -48.13 -6.99 -5.49
N ALA A 282 -47.67 -7.80 -6.44
CA ALA A 282 -46.27 -8.24 -6.48
C ALA A 282 -45.31 -7.04 -6.37
N PRO A 283 -44.24 -7.12 -5.55
CA PRO A 283 -43.82 -8.28 -4.75
C PRO A 283 -44.47 -8.37 -3.35
N TYR A 284 -45.33 -7.43 -2.97
CA TYR A 284 -45.91 -7.28 -1.63
C TYR A 284 -47.35 -7.81 -1.58
N TYR A 285 -47.46 -9.12 -1.44
CA TYR A 285 -48.74 -9.79 -1.17
C TYR A 285 -49.18 -9.54 0.29
N ASN A 286 -50.47 -9.26 0.49
CA ASN A 286 -51.04 -8.90 1.79
C ASN A 286 -51.57 -10.15 2.50
N ASN A 287 -50.67 -10.94 3.10
CA ASN A 287 -51.07 -11.99 4.02
C ASN A 287 -51.31 -11.40 5.40
N VAL A 288 -52.52 -11.50 5.95
CA VAL A 288 -52.84 -10.94 7.26
C VAL A 288 -52.44 -11.91 8.36
N GLY A 289 -51.60 -11.44 9.27
CA GLY A 289 -51.06 -12.23 10.37
C GLY A 289 -52.02 -12.44 11.56
N ILE A 290 -51.71 -13.38 12.45
CA ILE A 290 -52.39 -13.56 13.77
C ILE A 290 -52.69 -12.22 14.46
N GLY A 291 -53.88 -12.11 15.05
CA GLY A 291 -54.33 -10.94 15.81
C GLY A 291 -54.88 -9.80 14.96
N CYS A 292 -54.69 -9.83 13.64
CA CYS A 292 -55.19 -8.80 12.74
C CYS A 292 -56.55 -9.14 12.13
N PRO A 293 -57.44 -8.14 11.94
CA PRO A 293 -58.74 -8.33 11.32
C PRO A 293 -58.69 -8.20 9.78
N ILE A 294 -59.43 -9.06 9.09
CA ILE A 294 -59.91 -8.90 7.71
C ILE A 294 -61.39 -8.51 7.79
N VAL A 295 -61.71 -7.31 7.29
CA VAL A 295 -63.07 -6.80 7.23
C VAL A 295 -63.64 -7.04 5.84
N VAL A 296 -64.70 -7.83 5.75
CA VAL A 296 -65.42 -8.12 4.50
C VAL A 296 -66.69 -7.29 4.46
N THR A 297 -66.77 -6.37 3.51
CA THR A 297 -67.96 -5.55 3.24
C THR A 297 -68.67 -6.07 2.00
N VAL A 298 -69.87 -6.61 2.16
CA VAL A 298 -70.68 -7.13 1.06
C VAL A 298 -71.78 -6.15 0.68
N THR A 299 -72.04 -6.01 -0.62
CA THR A 299 -73.14 -5.19 -1.15
C THR A 299 -74.31 -6.11 -1.49
N ALA A 300 -75.49 -5.84 -0.94
CA ALA A 300 -76.67 -6.62 -1.28
C ALA A 300 -77.12 -6.39 -2.73
N THR A 301 -77.72 -7.40 -3.35
CA THR A 301 -78.34 -7.28 -4.68
C THR A 301 -79.35 -6.13 -4.66
N ASN A 302 -79.25 -5.23 -5.65
CA ASN A 302 -80.07 -4.02 -5.76
C ASN A 302 -80.02 -3.08 -4.53
N GLY A 303 -78.99 -3.21 -3.67
CA GLY A 303 -78.82 -2.38 -2.48
C GLY A 303 -79.86 -2.62 -1.40
N GLN A 304 -80.34 -3.87 -1.26
CA GLN A 304 -81.33 -4.23 -0.25
C GLN A 304 -80.89 -3.85 1.18
N LEU A 305 -81.78 -3.15 1.89
CA LEU A 305 -81.62 -2.75 3.28
C LEU A 305 -82.27 -3.76 4.22
N GLY A 306 -81.75 -3.88 5.45
CA GLY A 306 -82.39 -4.65 6.52
C GLY A 306 -82.21 -6.18 6.46
N LEU A 307 -81.19 -6.69 5.76
CA LEU A 307 -80.86 -8.12 5.82
C LEU A 307 -80.34 -8.53 7.20
N LEU A 308 -80.61 -9.76 7.59
CA LEU A 308 -80.19 -10.38 8.85
C LEU A 308 -79.48 -11.71 8.58
N PRO A 309 -78.51 -12.15 9.43
CA PRO A 309 -77.88 -13.45 9.27
C PRO A 309 -78.91 -14.60 9.32
N ASN A 310 -78.78 -15.53 8.37
CA ASN A 310 -79.51 -16.79 8.34
C ASN A 310 -78.53 -17.93 8.66
N GLY A 311 -78.45 -18.32 9.94
CA GLY A 311 -77.49 -19.31 10.41
C GLY A 311 -76.05 -18.77 10.49
N THR A 312 -75.08 -19.67 10.42
CA THR A 312 -73.66 -19.37 10.65
C THR A 312 -72.99 -18.76 9.42
N GLN A 313 -72.38 -17.61 9.61
CA GLN A 313 -71.58 -16.91 8.61
C GLN A 313 -70.12 -17.27 8.85
N THR A 314 -69.39 -17.75 7.82
CA THR A 314 -67.98 -18.11 7.98
C THR A 314 -67.06 -17.41 7.00
N ILE A 315 -65.88 -17.03 7.50
CA ILE A 315 -64.72 -16.61 6.70
C ILE A 315 -63.60 -17.60 7.03
N ASN A 316 -62.99 -18.22 6.03
CA ASN A 316 -61.98 -19.25 6.18
C ASN A 316 -62.42 -20.41 7.12
N SER A 317 -63.69 -20.83 7.02
CA SER A 317 -64.34 -21.80 7.92
C SER A 317 -64.50 -21.37 9.38
N VAL A 318 -64.13 -20.14 9.74
CA VAL A 318 -64.29 -19.58 11.09
C VAL A 318 -65.62 -18.84 11.21
N ASN A 319 -66.38 -19.13 12.26
CA ASN A 319 -67.66 -18.48 12.54
C ASN A 319 -67.47 -17.00 12.91
N VAL A 320 -68.01 -16.11 12.07
CA VAL A 320 -67.92 -14.66 12.23
C VAL A 320 -69.29 -14.00 12.42
N THR A 321 -70.37 -14.78 12.65
CA THR A 321 -71.75 -14.26 12.74
C THR A 321 -71.89 -13.14 13.77
N SER A 322 -71.17 -13.21 14.89
CA SER A 322 -71.21 -12.20 15.97
C SER A 322 -70.66 -10.83 15.55
N THR A 323 -69.97 -10.76 14.42
CA THR A 323 -69.36 -9.53 13.89
C THR A 323 -70.21 -8.87 12.81
N PHE A 324 -71.36 -9.46 12.47
CA PHE A 324 -72.26 -8.93 11.45
C PHE A 324 -72.77 -7.53 11.82
N ALA A 325 -72.64 -6.59 10.89
CA ALA A 325 -73.16 -5.24 11.03
C ALA A 325 -73.88 -4.79 9.74
N ASP A 326 -75.10 -4.26 9.87
CA ASP A 326 -75.82 -3.56 8.80
C ASP A 326 -75.39 -2.08 8.79
N ASN A 327 -74.75 -1.66 7.69
CA ASN A 327 -74.26 -0.29 7.53
C ASN A 327 -75.37 0.70 7.11
N ARG A 328 -76.62 0.23 6.97
CA ARG A 328 -77.84 1.00 6.65
C ARG A 328 -77.82 1.73 5.29
N ASN A 329 -76.99 1.27 4.37
CA ASN A 329 -76.83 1.84 3.03
C ASN A 329 -76.81 0.77 1.91
N GLY A 330 -77.20 -0.46 2.23
CA GLY A 330 -77.22 -1.61 1.30
C GLY A 330 -75.94 -2.44 1.35
N THR A 331 -75.02 -2.10 2.25
CA THR A 331 -73.81 -2.88 2.53
C THR A 331 -73.81 -3.44 3.94
N TYR A 332 -73.13 -4.58 4.11
CA TYR A 332 -73.07 -5.33 5.37
C TYR A 332 -71.62 -5.75 5.63
N THR A 333 -71.21 -5.70 6.88
CA THR A 333 -69.81 -5.95 7.27
C THR A 333 -69.70 -7.18 8.15
N LEU A 334 -68.71 -8.04 7.89
CA LEU A 334 -68.26 -9.10 8.79
C LEU A 334 -66.75 -8.99 9.01
N THR A 335 -66.30 -9.23 10.24
CA THR A 335 -64.89 -9.12 10.63
C THR A 335 -64.34 -10.48 11.03
N TYR A 336 -63.25 -10.89 10.39
CA TYR A 336 -62.51 -12.10 10.68
C TYR A 336 -61.15 -11.76 11.28
N THR A 337 -60.88 -12.14 12.52
CA THR A 337 -59.54 -11.97 13.13
C THR A 337 -58.76 -13.26 12.99
N VAL A 338 -57.55 -13.18 12.42
CA VAL A 338 -56.68 -14.34 12.27
C VAL A 338 -56.20 -14.81 13.63
N ALA A 339 -56.24 -16.11 13.89
CA ALA A 339 -55.78 -16.71 15.13
C ALA A 339 -55.02 -18.01 14.83
N SER A 340 -54.24 -18.47 15.80
CA SER A 340 -53.52 -19.74 15.69
C SER A 340 -54.48 -20.92 15.50
N GLY A 341 -54.13 -21.84 14.60
CA GLY A 341 -54.95 -22.99 14.24
C GLY A 341 -55.99 -22.71 13.15
N HIS A 342 -56.08 -21.46 12.65
CA HIS A 342 -56.79 -21.18 11.41
C HIS A 342 -55.98 -21.72 10.21
N THR A 343 -56.61 -21.84 9.05
CA THR A 343 -55.93 -22.35 7.84
C THR A 343 -55.21 -21.22 7.13
N ASP A 344 -53.95 -21.43 6.73
CA ASP A 344 -53.21 -20.48 5.90
C ASP A 344 -53.80 -20.38 4.49
N ILE A 345 -53.91 -19.15 3.99
CA ILE A 345 -54.40 -18.84 2.65
C ILE A 345 -53.37 -17.92 1.99
N ASN A 346 -52.77 -18.39 0.91
CA ASN A 346 -51.82 -17.57 0.15
C ASN A 346 -52.57 -16.51 -0.67
N ASP A 347 -52.27 -15.24 -0.43
CA ASP A 347 -52.79 -14.11 -1.23
C ASP A 347 -52.44 -14.24 -2.72
N ASN A 348 -51.31 -14.87 -3.06
CA ASN A 348 -50.90 -15.14 -4.44
C ASN A 348 -51.50 -16.46 -4.98
N GLY A 349 -52.82 -16.47 -5.17
CA GLY A 349 -53.47 -17.45 -6.03
C GLY A 349 -54.51 -18.36 -5.37
N ALA A 350 -54.67 -18.30 -4.04
CA ALA A 350 -55.76 -18.97 -3.34
C ALA A 350 -56.89 -17.98 -3.03
N ASN A 351 -58.12 -18.50 -3.00
CA ASN A 351 -59.28 -17.70 -2.66
C ASN A 351 -59.59 -17.81 -1.16
N LEU A 352 -59.82 -16.69 -0.46
CA LEU A 352 -60.34 -16.67 0.90
C LEU A 352 -61.76 -17.27 0.93
N PRO A 353 -61.98 -18.44 1.58
CA PRO A 353 -63.28 -19.10 1.56
C PRO A 353 -64.32 -18.31 2.34
N LEU A 354 -65.46 -17.98 1.71
CA LEU A 354 -66.61 -17.34 2.36
C LEU A 354 -67.81 -18.28 2.38
N ASN A 355 -68.69 -18.08 3.36
CA ASN A 355 -70.03 -18.65 3.38
C ASN A 355 -70.97 -17.68 4.09
N PHE A 356 -71.63 -16.81 3.33
CA PHE A 356 -72.59 -15.85 3.86
C PHE A 356 -74.01 -16.16 3.40
N ASP A 357 -74.89 -16.50 4.34
CA ASP A 357 -76.31 -16.74 4.10
C ASP A 357 -77.13 -15.76 4.93
N PHE A 358 -77.83 -14.82 4.29
CA PHE A 358 -78.71 -13.86 4.96
C PHE A 358 -80.17 -14.07 4.60
N LYS A 359 -81.07 -13.43 5.34
CA LYS A 359 -82.51 -13.39 5.10
C LYS A 359 -83.06 -11.96 5.20
N ASP A 360 -84.19 -11.71 4.57
CA ASP A 360 -84.89 -10.42 4.67
C ASP A 360 -85.82 -10.32 5.91
N GLY A 361 -86.48 -9.17 6.07
CA GLY A 361 -87.42 -8.90 7.15
C GLY A 361 -88.67 -9.79 7.14
N ASN A 362 -88.99 -10.42 6.00
CA ASN A 362 -90.02 -11.44 5.84
C ASN A 362 -89.52 -12.88 6.08
N ASN A 363 -88.28 -13.06 6.53
CA ASN A 363 -87.59 -14.35 6.72
C ASN A 363 -87.37 -15.17 5.43
N VAL A 364 -87.30 -14.55 4.26
CA VAL A 364 -86.88 -15.22 3.02
C VAL A 364 -85.36 -15.28 2.99
N PRO A 365 -84.72 -16.47 3.01
CA PRO A 365 -83.25 -16.61 2.98
C PRO A 365 -82.70 -16.43 1.56
N PHE A 366 -81.38 -16.33 1.43
CA PHE A 366 -80.72 -16.43 0.13
C PHE A 366 -81.07 -17.76 -0.55
N LEU A 367 -81.06 -17.76 -1.89
CA LEU A 367 -81.28 -19.00 -2.66
C LEU A 367 -80.16 -20.02 -2.38
N SER A 368 -78.94 -19.52 -2.19
CA SER A 368 -77.77 -20.24 -1.71
C SER A 368 -76.85 -19.26 -1.00
N ALA A 369 -76.09 -19.75 -0.02
CA ALA A 369 -75.06 -18.95 0.62
C ALA A 369 -74.09 -18.36 -0.43
N TYR A 370 -73.69 -17.11 -0.21
CA TYR A 370 -72.66 -16.44 -0.98
C TYR A 370 -71.29 -16.98 -0.59
N THR A 371 -70.62 -17.60 -1.55
CA THR A 371 -69.29 -18.22 -1.38
C THR A 371 -68.18 -17.48 -2.13
N GLY A 372 -68.55 -16.42 -2.87
CA GLY A 372 -67.67 -15.77 -3.83
C GLY A 372 -66.77 -14.70 -3.20
N SER A 373 -65.51 -14.65 -3.62
CA SER A 373 -64.68 -13.45 -3.57
C SER A 373 -64.47 -12.80 -4.95
N GLY A 374 -65.06 -13.37 -5.99
CA GLY A 374 -64.94 -12.91 -7.37
C GLY A 374 -63.72 -13.47 -8.13
N ASN A 375 -62.54 -13.56 -7.52
CA ASN A 375 -61.34 -14.25 -8.02
C ASN A 375 -60.24 -14.28 -6.92
N ASN A 376 -59.13 -14.98 -7.18
CA ASN A 376 -57.97 -15.06 -6.28
C ASN A 376 -57.13 -13.77 -6.20
N LEU A 377 -57.63 -12.63 -6.69
CA LEU A 377 -56.97 -11.33 -6.68
C LEU A 377 -57.81 -10.24 -5.97
N SER A 378 -58.90 -10.62 -5.30
CA SER A 378 -59.83 -9.67 -4.67
C SER A 378 -59.66 -9.56 -3.15
N ALA A 379 -59.21 -10.63 -2.49
CA ALA A 379 -59.14 -10.76 -1.04
C ALA A 379 -57.69 -10.94 -0.58
N PRO A 380 -57.34 -10.52 0.65
CA PRO A 380 -56.01 -10.76 1.22
C PRO A 380 -55.81 -12.24 1.57
N GLY A 381 -54.56 -12.62 1.78
CA GLY A 381 -54.18 -13.91 2.35
C GLY A 381 -54.36 -13.95 3.87
N VAL A 382 -54.21 -15.15 4.43
CA VAL A 382 -54.23 -15.45 5.86
C VAL A 382 -52.93 -16.14 6.22
N ASP A 383 -52.26 -15.62 7.24
CA ASP A 383 -51.04 -16.19 7.79
C ASP A 383 -51.17 -16.40 9.30
N GLN A 384 -51.27 -17.65 9.70
CA GLN A 384 -51.35 -18.10 11.08
C GLN A 384 -50.02 -18.64 11.60
N THR A 385 -49.02 -18.80 10.75
CA THR A 385 -47.75 -19.42 11.15
C THR A 385 -46.84 -18.32 11.71
N ARG A 386 -46.14 -18.60 12.82
CA ARG A 386 -45.20 -17.65 13.42
C ARG A 386 -43.78 -18.03 13.03
N PRO A 387 -42.91 -17.06 12.70
CA PRO A 387 -41.56 -17.38 12.33
C PRO A 387 -40.79 -18.02 13.49
N TYR A 388 -40.01 -19.05 13.19
CA TYR A 388 -39.05 -19.71 14.06
C TYR A 388 -37.85 -20.17 13.22
N VAL A 389 -36.70 -20.32 13.88
CA VAL A 389 -35.51 -20.86 13.20
C VAL A 389 -35.71 -22.35 12.97
N ALA A 390 -35.82 -22.75 11.71
CA ALA A 390 -35.98 -24.14 11.31
C ALA A 390 -34.63 -24.88 11.34
N SER A 391 -33.54 -24.21 10.97
CA SER A 391 -32.19 -24.78 11.07
C SER A 391 -31.10 -23.72 11.14
N ILE A 392 -30.00 -24.08 11.81
CA ILE A 392 -28.72 -23.38 11.76
C ILE A 392 -27.67 -24.39 11.33
N ILE A 393 -27.10 -24.19 10.14
CA ILE A 393 -26.13 -25.10 9.53
C ILE A 393 -24.83 -24.37 9.21
N ARG A 394 -23.74 -25.13 9.10
CA ARG A 394 -22.45 -24.61 8.64
C ARG A 394 -22.54 -24.23 7.16
N GLN A 395 -22.10 -23.02 6.82
CA GLN A 395 -22.13 -22.53 5.44
C GLN A 395 -20.73 -22.38 4.87
N SER A 396 -19.85 -21.66 5.56
CA SER A 396 -18.48 -21.39 5.09
C SER A 396 -17.49 -21.35 6.25
N PRO A 397 -16.54 -22.30 6.34
CA PRO A 397 -16.47 -23.53 5.54
C PRO A 397 -17.63 -24.49 5.87
N SER A 398 -17.95 -25.46 5.00
CA SER A 398 -18.97 -26.47 5.30
C SER A 398 -18.48 -27.57 6.27
N SER A 399 -17.15 -27.72 6.39
CA SER A 399 -16.49 -28.64 7.32
C SER A 399 -16.71 -28.22 8.78
N GLN A 400 -16.78 -29.21 9.68
CA GLN A 400 -16.88 -28.96 11.12
C GLN A 400 -15.59 -28.39 11.71
N CYS A 401 -14.42 -28.78 11.19
CA CYS A 401 -13.11 -28.31 11.66
C CYS A 401 -12.62 -27.16 10.77
N THR A 402 -12.07 -26.11 11.36
CA THR A 402 -11.51 -24.97 10.62
C THR A 402 -10.46 -24.21 11.40
N ASN A 403 -9.48 -23.66 10.69
CA ASN A 403 -8.51 -22.68 11.16
C ASN A 403 -8.69 -21.29 10.50
N GLY A 404 -9.87 -21.04 9.93
CA GLY A 404 -10.20 -19.76 9.35
C GLY A 404 -10.54 -18.73 10.43
N ASN A 405 -10.15 -17.48 10.20
CA ASN A 405 -10.47 -16.35 11.09
C ASN A 405 -11.97 -16.00 11.14
N SER A 406 -12.77 -16.54 10.23
CA SER A 406 -14.23 -16.36 10.24
C SER A 406 -14.94 -17.64 9.87
N VAL A 407 -16.11 -17.83 10.47
CA VAL A 407 -17.07 -18.86 10.08
C VAL A 407 -18.41 -18.24 9.77
N THR A 408 -19.12 -18.84 8.83
CA THR A 408 -20.46 -18.43 8.46
C THR A 408 -21.43 -19.55 8.76
N PHE A 409 -22.45 -19.26 9.56
CA PHE A 409 -23.62 -20.11 9.71
C PHE A 409 -24.72 -19.64 8.76
N ARG A 410 -25.47 -20.57 8.17
CA ARG A 410 -26.70 -20.28 7.46
C ARG A 410 -27.89 -20.59 8.35
N VAL A 411 -28.72 -19.57 8.55
CA VAL A 411 -29.94 -19.62 9.33
C VAL A 411 -31.12 -19.62 8.38
N THR A 412 -31.95 -20.64 8.50
CA THR A 412 -33.20 -20.77 7.73
C THR A 412 -34.36 -20.67 8.70
N PHE A 413 -35.28 -19.74 8.43
CA PHE A 413 -36.56 -19.65 9.13
C PHE A 413 -37.57 -20.58 8.46
N ASN A 414 -38.57 -21.06 9.22
CA ASN A 414 -39.66 -21.89 8.70
C ASN A 414 -40.52 -21.18 7.64
N GLU A 415 -40.49 -19.85 7.61
CA GLU A 415 -41.22 -18.99 6.68
C GLU A 415 -40.49 -17.67 6.45
N ALA A 416 -41.08 -16.76 5.67
CA ALA A 416 -40.48 -15.47 5.33
C ALA A 416 -40.57 -14.47 6.49
N VAL A 417 -39.46 -13.82 6.82
CA VAL A 417 -39.36 -12.79 7.89
C VAL A 417 -38.93 -11.45 7.34
N ASN A 418 -39.32 -10.36 8.00
CA ASN A 418 -38.90 -9.02 7.62
C ASN A 418 -37.38 -8.88 7.73
N THR A 419 -36.71 -8.65 6.59
CA THR A 419 -35.25 -8.61 6.47
C THR A 419 -34.60 -7.56 7.37
N SER A 420 -35.29 -6.45 7.64
CA SER A 420 -34.78 -5.39 8.52
C SER A 420 -34.86 -5.73 10.02
N SER A 421 -35.61 -6.79 10.37
CA SER A 421 -35.77 -7.24 11.76
C SER A 421 -34.77 -8.32 12.18
N VAL A 422 -34.00 -8.89 11.24
CA VAL A 422 -32.98 -9.88 11.55
C VAL A 422 -31.64 -9.17 11.65
N THR A 423 -31.08 -9.15 12.85
CA THR A 423 -29.89 -8.36 13.20
C THR A 423 -28.89 -9.21 13.97
N THR A 424 -27.69 -8.67 14.18
CA THR A 424 -26.66 -9.34 15.00
C THR A 424 -27.09 -9.55 16.44
N THR A 425 -28.03 -8.75 16.98
CA THR A 425 -28.52 -8.88 18.36
C THR A 425 -29.48 -10.05 18.55
N ASP A 426 -29.99 -10.65 17.47
CA ASP A 426 -30.89 -11.79 17.54
C ASP A 426 -30.17 -13.13 17.76
N PHE A 427 -28.84 -13.10 17.67
CA PHE A 427 -28.00 -14.27 17.75
C PHE A 427 -26.97 -14.15 18.87
N THR A 428 -26.58 -15.28 19.43
CA THR A 428 -25.48 -15.39 20.38
C THR A 428 -24.56 -16.54 19.99
N ILE A 429 -23.29 -16.47 20.38
CA ILE A 429 -22.36 -17.58 20.22
C ILE A 429 -22.17 -18.26 21.57
N THR A 430 -22.39 -19.56 21.60
CA THR A 430 -22.18 -20.41 22.77
C THR A 430 -20.92 -21.24 22.58
N GLY A 431 -20.07 -21.28 23.60
CA GLY A 431 -18.93 -22.19 23.66
C GLY A 431 -19.40 -23.56 24.16
N VAL A 432 -19.24 -24.58 23.33
CA VAL A 432 -19.59 -25.97 23.66
C VAL A 432 -18.46 -26.65 24.42
N SER A 433 -17.22 -26.47 23.96
CA SER A 433 -16.00 -26.99 24.60
C SER A 433 -14.78 -26.12 24.28
N GLY A 434 -13.72 -26.19 25.09
CA GLY A 434 -12.55 -25.28 25.02
C GLY A 434 -12.64 -24.09 25.98
N SER A 435 -11.66 -23.18 25.95
CA SER A 435 -11.51 -22.09 26.94
C SER A 435 -11.25 -20.70 26.33
N GLY A 436 -11.79 -19.62 26.93
CA GLY A 436 -11.60 -18.19 26.56
C GLY A 436 -12.84 -17.52 25.92
N SER A 437 -12.68 -16.49 25.08
CA SER A 437 -13.76 -15.78 24.35
C SER A 437 -14.37 -16.54 23.17
N VAL A 438 -15.70 -16.67 23.08
CA VAL A 438 -16.43 -17.48 22.06
C VAL A 438 -16.47 -16.93 20.62
N GLY A 439 -15.72 -15.87 20.31
CA GLY A 439 -15.82 -15.13 19.04
C GLY A 439 -16.90 -14.04 19.08
N THR A 440 -16.99 -13.24 18.02
CA THR A 440 -17.95 -12.12 17.92
C THR A 440 -18.70 -12.14 16.60
N ILE A 441 -20.02 -11.93 16.65
CA ILE A 441 -20.85 -11.83 15.45
C ILE A 441 -20.54 -10.49 14.76
N THR A 442 -20.04 -10.54 13.52
CA THR A 442 -19.63 -9.35 12.77
C THR A 442 -20.70 -8.85 11.82
N SER A 443 -21.50 -9.76 11.26
CA SER A 443 -22.56 -9.38 10.32
C SER A 443 -23.64 -10.44 10.21
N VAL A 444 -24.86 -10.00 9.92
CA VAL A 444 -25.96 -10.83 9.46
C VAL A 444 -26.37 -10.29 8.10
N THR A 445 -26.32 -11.12 7.06
CA THR A 445 -26.65 -10.70 5.69
C THR A 445 -27.71 -11.60 5.08
N PRO A 446 -28.78 -11.04 4.49
CA PRO A 446 -29.76 -11.83 3.76
C PRO A 446 -29.13 -12.44 2.50
N VAL A 447 -29.44 -13.70 2.24
CA VAL A 447 -29.01 -14.46 1.07
C VAL A 447 -30.23 -14.73 0.19
N SER A 448 -30.05 -14.62 -1.13
CA SER A 448 -31.11 -14.81 -2.15
C SER A 448 -32.16 -15.86 -1.76
N PRO A 449 -33.43 -15.65 -2.11
CA PRO A 449 -34.52 -16.53 -1.67
C PRO A 449 -34.25 -17.98 -2.08
N ASN A 450 -34.43 -18.88 -1.12
CA ASN A 450 -34.42 -20.31 -1.38
C ASN A 450 -35.57 -20.70 -2.33
N ALA A 451 -35.53 -21.90 -2.89
CA ALA A 451 -36.55 -22.42 -3.80
C ALA A 451 -38.00 -22.39 -3.25
N GLY A 452 -38.19 -22.16 -1.94
CA GLY A 452 -39.46 -21.96 -1.25
C GLY A 452 -39.84 -20.50 -0.95
N GLY A 453 -39.10 -19.51 -1.46
CA GLY A 453 -39.42 -18.07 -1.31
C GLY A 453 -38.98 -17.40 -0.01
N SER A 454 -38.49 -18.14 1.00
CA SER A 454 -37.91 -17.57 2.22
C SER A 454 -36.45 -17.13 2.01
N ILE A 455 -36.05 -16.05 2.67
CA ILE A 455 -34.69 -15.48 2.66
C ILE A 455 -33.91 -16.14 3.79
N ASP A 456 -32.81 -16.82 3.44
CA ASP A 456 -31.84 -17.32 4.41
C ASP A 456 -30.93 -16.18 4.88
N TYR A 457 -30.32 -16.36 6.05
CA TYR A 457 -29.38 -15.40 6.60
C TYR A 457 -28.02 -16.05 6.83
N ASP A 458 -26.99 -15.49 6.22
CA ASP A 458 -25.61 -15.83 6.53
C ASP A 458 -25.16 -14.96 7.72
N VAL A 459 -24.86 -15.62 8.83
CA VAL A 459 -24.37 -15.02 10.07
C VAL A 459 -22.87 -15.28 10.14
N VAL A 460 -22.09 -14.21 10.02
CA VAL A 460 -20.62 -14.27 10.05
C VAL A 460 -20.13 -14.01 11.46
N VAL A 461 -19.26 -14.89 11.92
CA VAL A 461 -18.64 -14.85 13.24
C VAL A 461 -17.14 -14.69 13.04
N ASP A 462 -16.56 -13.63 13.59
CA ASP A 462 -15.12 -13.50 13.73
C ASP A 462 -14.66 -14.42 14.86
N VAL A 463 -13.79 -15.35 14.47
CA VAL A 463 -13.20 -16.36 15.32
C VAL A 463 -11.68 -16.25 15.32
N THR A 464 -11.13 -15.07 15.00
CA THR A 464 -9.69 -14.83 14.99
C THR A 464 -9.07 -15.19 16.36
N GLY A 465 -8.10 -16.09 16.36
CA GLY A 465 -7.28 -16.42 17.53
C GLY A 465 -8.00 -17.21 18.62
N ILE A 466 -9.14 -17.83 18.33
CA ILE A 466 -9.83 -18.72 19.28
C ILE A 466 -9.62 -20.21 18.97
N ASN A 467 -9.54 -21.01 20.03
CA ASN A 467 -9.38 -22.48 19.99
C ASN A 467 -10.49 -23.16 20.81
N ARG A 468 -11.61 -23.50 20.16
CA ARG A 468 -12.85 -23.89 20.85
C ARG A 468 -13.90 -24.45 19.89
N GLU A 469 -14.82 -25.24 20.43
CA GLU A 469 -16.05 -25.61 19.75
C GLU A 469 -17.12 -24.54 20.01
N ILE A 470 -17.68 -23.96 18.94
CA ILE A 470 -18.71 -22.92 19.00
C ILE A 470 -20.00 -23.35 18.32
N GLN A 471 -21.10 -22.82 18.83
CA GLN A 471 -22.45 -22.96 18.30
C GLN A 471 -23.08 -21.57 18.15
N LEU A 472 -23.81 -21.35 17.06
CA LEU A 472 -24.66 -20.18 16.92
C LEU A 472 -26.06 -20.52 17.44
N ASP A 473 -26.54 -19.71 18.38
CA ASP A 473 -27.87 -19.80 18.95
C ASP A 473 -28.71 -18.61 18.52
N PHE A 474 -29.99 -18.84 18.25
CA PHE A 474 -30.98 -17.78 18.05
C PHE A 474 -31.72 -17.52 19.36
N THR A 475 -31.56 -16.32 19.90
CA THR A 475 -32.18 -15.88 21.16
C THR A 475 -33.06 -14.64 21.00
N GLY A 476 -33.09 -14.07 19.78
CA GLY A 476 -33.81 -12.87 19.44
C GLY A 476 -35.28 -13.09 19.08
N SER A 477 -35.84 -12.05 18.48
CA SER A 477 -37.26 -11.97 18.12
C SER A 477 -37.37 -11.24 16.79
N VAL A 478 -37.67 -11.97 15.72
CA VAL A 478 -37.76 -11.41 14.35
C VAL A 478 -39.21 -11.13 13.99
N ASN A 479 -39.43 -10.06 13.23
CA ASN A 479 -40.76 -9.71 12.76
C ASN A 479 -41.14 -10.58 11.57
N ASP A 480 -42.34 -11.14 11.65
CA ASP A 480 -43.02 -11.77 10.53
C ASP A 480 -43.17 -10.80 9.34
N MET A 481 -43.12 -11.34 8.12
CA MET A 481 -43.34 -10.59 6.89
C MET A 481 -44.84 -10.35 6.62
N ALA A 482 -45.75 -11.02 7.33
CA ALA A 482 -47.19 -10.83 7.23
C ALA A 482 -47.62 -9.36 7.48
N TYR A 483 -48.59 -8.89 6.69
CA TYR A 483 -49.05 -7.51 6.64
C TYR A 483 -49.80 -7.10 7.92
N GLY A 484 -49.41 -5.97 8.51
CA GLY A 484 -50.24 -5.19 9.44
C GLY A 484 -50.21 -5.59 10.92
N CYS A 485 -49.54 -6.68 11.31
CA CYS A 485 -49.45 -7.10 12.73
C CYS A 485 -48.01 -7.46 13.15
N PRO A 486 -47.51 -6.99 14.31
CA PRO A 486 -46.23 -7.42 14.86
C PRO A 486 -46.35 -8.84 15.45
N ASN A 487 -46.23 -9.87 14.61
CA ASN A 487 -46.21 -11.26 15.03
C ASN A 487 -44.78 -11.78 15.13
N ALA A 488 -44.04 -11.29 16.12
CA ALA A 488 -42.64 -11.67 16.23
C ALA A 488 -42.43 -13.15 16.61
N SER A 489 -41.29 -13.73 16.22
CA SER A 489 -40.89 -15.08 16.65
C SER A 489 -40.88 -15.20 18.19
N SER A 490 -41.18 -16.38 18.73
CA SER A 490 -41.31 -16.57 20.19
C SER A 490 -40.48 -17.72 20.77
N THR A 491 -39.59 -18.32 19.97
CA THR A 491 -38.82 -19.50 20.38
C THR A 491 -37.32 -19.29 20.18
N THR A 492 -36.55 -19.71 21.19
CA THR A 492 -35.09 -19.80 21.10
C THR A 492 -34.69 -21.08 20.36
N PHE A 493 -33.62 -21.05 19.57
CA PHE A 493 -33.08 -22.22 18.89
C PHE A 493 -31.61 -22.43 19.27
N THR A 494 -31.32 -23.56 19.94
CA THR A 494 -29.96 -23.94 20.40
C THR A 494 -29.53 -25.33 19.89
N GLY A 495 -30.17 -25.81 18.81
CA GLY A 495 -29.97 -27.14 18.24
C GLY A 495 -29.11 -27.17 16.97
N GLY A 496 -28.35 -26.10 16.71
CA GLY A 496 -27.59 -25.92 15.47
C GLY A 496 -26.33 -26.77 15.38
N GLN A 497 -25.76 -26.84 14.18
CA GLN A 497 -24.43 -27.43 13.96
C GLN A 497 -23.33 -26.62 14.67
N THR A 498 -22.21 -27.26 15.01
CA THR A 498 -21.05 -26.61 15.66
C THR A 498 -19.87 -26.48 14.71
N TYR A 499 -18.96 -25.54 14.98
CA TYR A 499 -17.60 -25.50 14.44
C TYR A 499 -16.59 -25.77 15.54
N TYR A 500 -15.61 -26.61 15.27
CA TYR A 500 -14.35 -26.67 16.01
C TYR A 500 -13.37 -25.71 15.33
N VAL A 501 -13.15 -24.57 15.97
CA VAL A 501 -12.19 -23.57 15.51
C VAL A 501 -10.86 -23.81 16.19
N ASP A 502 -9.84 -24.15 15.43
CA ASP A 502 -8.46 -24.34 15.89
C ASP A 502 -7.49 -23.50 15.08
N HIS A 503 -6.80 -22.57 15.71
CA HIS A 503 -5.73 -21.76 15.11
C HIS A 503 -4.33 -22.19 15.57
N THR A 504 -4.24 -23.26 16.36
CA THR A 504 -2.97 -23.71 16.92
C THR A 504 -2.34 -24.72 15.98
N ASN A 505 -1.11 -24.45 15.53
CA ASN A 505 -0.38 -25.47 14.81
C ASN A 505 -0.12 -26.68 15.73
N PRO A 506 -0.21 -27.91 15.20
CA PRO A 506 0.20 -29.10 15.95
C PRO A 506 1.72 -29.09 16.21
N SER A 507 2.24 -30.13 16.82
CA SER A 507 3.67 -30.30 17.10
C SER A 507 4.12 -31.71 16.78
N GLY A 508 5.41 -31.89 16.49
CA GLY A 508 5.97 -33.21 16.22
C GLY A 508 7.47 -33.28 16.44
N THR A 509 7.95 -34.48 16.72
CA THR A 509 9.37 -34.80 16.95
C THR A 509 9.77 -36.02 16.14
N ILE A 510 11.04 -36.05 15.71
CA ILE A 510 11.68 -37.22 15.10
C ILE A 510 12.58 -37.85 16.15
N THR A 511 12.39 -39.15 16.40
CA THR A 511 13.18 -39.93 17.34
C THR A 511 14.18 -40.82 16.61
N ILE A 512 13.75 -41.43 15.49
CA ILE A 512 14.59 -42.26 14.64
C ILE A 512 14.48 -41.71 13.20
N PRO A 513 15.61 -41.35 12.56
CA PRO A 513 16.97 -41.40 13.10
C PRO A 513 17.23 -40.29 14.13
N PRO A 514 18.12 -40.50 15.12
CA PRO A 514 18.63 -39.43 15.97
C PRO A 514 19.34 -38.37 15.11
N ASN A 515 19.26 -37.11 15.53
CA ASN A 515 19.89 -36.03 14.79
C ASN A 515 21.41 -36.20 14.73
N ALA A 516 21.99 -35.93 13.56
CA ALA A 516 23.40 -36.07 13.23
C ALA A 516 23.99 -37.48 13.39
N ALA A 517 23.14 -38.52 13.41
CA ALA A 517 23.61 -39.90 13.40
C ALA A 517 24.39 -40.21 12.11
N CYS A 518 25.40 -41.08 12.23
CA CYS A 518 26.21 -41.53 11.09
C CYS A 518 26.05 -43.04 10.94
N TYR A 519 25.64 -43.48 9.75
CA TYR A 519 25.28 -44.86 9.47
C TYR A 519 26.01 -45.40 8.25
N ARG A 520 26.43 -46.66 8.34
CA ARG A 520 26.71 -47.51 7.16
C ARG A 520 25.56 -48.47 6.90
N SER A 521 25.64 -49.24 5.82
CA SER A 521 24.61 -50.21 5.43
C SER A 521 24.19 -51.15 6.59
N ALA A 522 25.14 -51.61 7.41
CA ALA A 522 24.88 -52.53 8.52
C ALA A 522 24.15 -51.90 9.73
N THR A 523 24.10 -50.57 9.84
CA THR A 523 23.60 -49.86 11.02
C THR A 523 22.41 -48.94 10.73
N MET A 524 22.02 -48.79 9.45
CA MET A 524 20.90 -47.94 9.03
C MET A 524 19.56 -48.52 9.50
N PRO A 525 18.73 -47.78 10.26
CA PRO A 525 17.42 -48.27 10.70
C PRO A 525 16.46 -48.40 9.51
N ALA A 526 15.71 -49.51 9.44
CA ALA A 526 14.74 -49.77 8.37
C ALA A 526 13.48 -48.88 8.45
N THR A 527 13.21 -48.27 9.61
CA THR A 527 12.04 -47.44 9.87
C THR A 527 12.44 -46.15 10.57
N PHE A 528 11.81 -45.05 10.18
CA PHE A 528 11.86 -43.78 10.89
C PHE A 528 10.64 -43.64 11.79
N SER A 529 10.78 -42.95 12.92
CA SER A 529 9.70 -42.85 13.90
C SER A 529 9.79 -41.60 14.75
N GLY A 530 8.67 -41.26 15.37
CA GLY A 530 8.59 -40.15 16.31
C GLY A 530 7.20 -40.00 16.91
N THR A 531 6.95 -38.82 17.47
CA THR A 531 5.66 -38.49 18.08
C THR A 531 5.10 -37.22 17.48
N ALA A 532 3.77 -37.08 17.49
CA ALA A 532 3.10 -35.83 17.21
C ALA A 532 2.02 -35.57 18.26
N ASN A 533 1.81 -34.29 18.57
CA ASN A 533 0.86 -33.86 19.56
C ASN A 533 0.13 -32.60 19.10
N ASP A 534 -1.15 -32.54 19.41
CA ASP A 534 -1.99 -31.37 19.18
C ASP A 534 -2.48 -30.84 20.53
N ALA A 535 -2.40 -29.53 20.72
CA ALA A 535 -2.71 -28.88 21.98
C ALA A 535 -4.23 -28.70 22.16
N TRP A 536 -4.96 -28.48 21.07
CA TRP A 536 -6.41 -28.37 21.07
C TRP A 536 -6.96 -28.65 19.67
N PRO A 537 -8.00 -29.50 19.52
CA PRO A 537 -8.63 -30.28 20.57
C PRO A 537 -7.79 -31.51 20.94
N THR A 538 -7.93 -32.01 22.17
CA THR A 538 -7.21 -33.23 22.61
C THR A 538 -7.94 -34.54 22.24
N SER A 539 -9.18 -34.43 21.76
CA SER A 539 -10.01 -35.54 21.29
C SER A 539 -11.06 -35.03 20.31
N GLY A 540 -11.55 -35.89 19.41
CA GLY A 540 -12.61 -35.54 18.45
C GLY A 540 -12.12 -35.52 17.00
N PRO A 541 -12.93 -35.00 16.06
CA PRO A 541 -12.65 -35.09 14.63
C PRO A 541 -11.54 -34.15 14.15
N CYS A 542 -11.13 -33.16 14.95
CA CYS A 542 -10.17 -32.14 14.54
C CYS A 542 -8.75 -32.34 15.09
N VAL A 543 -8.49 -33.45 15.78
CA VAL A 543 -7.13 -33.82 16.23
C VAL A 543 -6.22 -34.15 15.03
N ILE A 544 -4.94 -34.47 15.29
CA ILE A 544 -3.97 -34.91 14.28
C ILE A 544 -4.59 -35.91 13.30
N SER A 545 -4.69 -35.48 12.03
CA SER A 545 -5.31 -36.24 10.95
C SER A 545 -4.27 -36.94 10.08
N LEU A 546 -3.07 -36.36 9.96
CA LEU A 546 -2.03 -36.85 9.06
C LEU A 546 -0.62 -36.49 9.57
N VAL A 547 0.29 -37.47 9.50
CA VAL A 547 1.73 -37.23 9.62
C VAL A 547 2.39 -37.68 8.32
N GLU A 548 3.15 -36.78 7.70
CA GLU A 548 3.96 -37.06 6.52
C GLU A 548 5.44 -36.90 6.84
N VAL A 549 6.27 -37.71 6.18
CA VAL A 549 7.73 -37.68 6.28
C VAL A 549 8.33 -37.34 4.93
N ALA A 550 9.16 -36.31 4.91
CA ALA A 550 10.05 -36.03 3.78
C ALA A 550 11.44 -36.54 4.14
N LEU A 551 11.99 -37.39 3.28
CA LEU A 551 13.38 -37.84 3.31
C LEU A 551 14.05 -37.32 2.05
N TRP A 552 15.09 -36.52 2.19
CA TRP A 552 15.81 -35.97 1.04
C TRP A 552 17.32 -35.96 1.26
N LYS A 553 18.04 -36.14 0.16
CA LYS A 553 19.49 -36.04 0.07
C LYS A 553 19.86 -34.59 -0.22
N ASP A 554 20.71 -34.04 0.63
CA ASP A 554 21.32 -32.72 0.48
C ASP A 554 22.59 -32.90 -0.36
N ASN A 555 22.51 -32.61 -1.66
CA ASN A 555 23.60 -32.84 -2.61
C ASN A 555 24.59 -31.68 -2.65
N ASP A 556 24.16 -30.47 -2.28
CA ASP A 556 25.01 -29.29 -2.24
C ASP A 556 25.43 -28.89 -0.80
N ASN A 557 24.98 -29.64 0.20
CA ASN A 557 25.29 -29.50 1.63
C ASN A 557 24.87 -28.14 2.23
N ASN A 558 23.89 -27.46 1.66
CA ASN A 558 23.49 -26.13 2.10
C ASN A 558 22.47 -26.16 3.28
N GLY A 559 21.94 -27.33 3.63
CA GLY A 559 20.99 -27.53 4.72
C GLY A 559 19.55 -27.10 4.44
N THR A 560 19.21 -26.87 3.18
CA THR A 560 17.88 -26.55 2.68
C THR A 560 17.60 -27.35 1.42
N PHE A 561 16.34 -27.73 1.19
CA PHE A 561 16.00 -28.43 -0.06
C PHE A 561 16.00 -27.44 -1.24
N SER A 562 16.89 -27.65 -2.21
CA SER A 562 17.22 -26.71 -3.28
C SER A 562 17.45 -27.38 -4.64
N THR A 563 17.78 -26.58 -5.66
CA THR A 563 17.98 -27.06 -7.04
C THR A 563 19.18 -27.99 -7.13
N GLY A 564 18.93 -29.29 -7.28
CA GLY A 564 19.98 -30.33 -7.36
C GLY A 564 19.80 -31.43 -6.31
N ASP A 565 19.00 -31.17 -5.28
CA ASP A 565 18.66 -32.15 -4.24
C ASP A 565 17.63 -33.17 -4.73
N GLN A 566 17.60 -34.31 -4.05
CA GLN A 566 16.68 -35.39 -4.37
C GLN A 566 15.88 -35.81 -3.14
N SER A 567 14.57 -35.88 -3.27
CA SER A 567 13.65 -36.37 -2.25
C SER A 567 13.14 -37.76 -2.61
N TRP A 568 12.93 -38.60 -1.61
CA TRP A 568 12.35 -39.92 -1.79
C TRP A 568 10.83 -39.83 -1.86
N ASN A 569 10.24 -40.31 -2.96
CA ASN A 569 8.78 -40.30 -3.17
C ASN A 569 8.06 -41.59 -2.74
N GLY A 570 8.77 -42.50 -2.06
CA GLY A 570 8.27 -43.83 -1.69
C GLY A 570 8.73 -44.95 -2.61
N SER A 571 9.27 -44.63 -3.79
CA SER A 571 9.71 -45.61 -4.80
C SER A 571 11.02 -45.23 -5.51
N SER A 572 11.30 -43.94 -5.68
CA SER A 572 12.48 -43.41 -6.35
C SER A 572 12.89 -42.05 -5.78
N TRP A 573 14.15 -41.68 -6.03
CA TRP A 573 14.71 -40.36 -5.72
C TRP A 573 14.33 -39.37 -6.85
N VAL A 574 13.64 -38.28 -6.51
CA VAL A 574 13.12 -37.27 -7.46
C VAL A 574 13.54 -35.85 -7.06
N SER A 575 13.57 -34.90 -8.00
CA SER A 575 14.10 -33.54 -7.78
C SER A 575 13.11 -32.54 -7.15
N THR A 576 11.96 -33.02 -6.70
CA THR A 576 10.92 -32.22 -6.03
C THR A 576 10.76 -32.72 -4.61
N LEU A 577 10.61 -31.83 -3.62
CA LEU A 577 10.39 -32.25 -2.23
C LEU A 577 9.07 -33.02 -2.13
N THR A 578 9.14 -34.26 -1.69
CA THR A 578 8.01 -35.18 -1.59
C THR A 578 7.75 -35.58 -0.15
N TRP A 579 6.48 -35.55 0.21
CA TRP A 579 5.97 -35.94 1.52
C TRP A 579 5.34 -37.33 1.41
N ASN A 580 5.69 -38.24 2.32
CA ASN A 580 5.22 -39.63 2.33
C ASN A 580 4.41 -39.88 3.60
N ASN A 581 3.24 -40.51 3.46
CA ASN A 581 2.38 -40.78 4.61
C ASN A 581 3.06 -41.75 5.59
N ALA A 582 3.16 -41.36 6.85
CA ALA A 582 3.52 -42.25 7.94
C ALA A 582 2.30 -43.08 8.39
N THR A 583 2.57 -44.18 9.07
CA THR A 583 1.55 -44.97 9.78
C THR A 583 1.44 -44.48 11.23
N GLY A 584 0.23 -44.16 11.67
CA GLY A 584 -0.05 -43.61 13.00
C GLY A 584 0.00 -42.07 13.04
N THR A 585 -0.68 -41.48 14.02
CA THR A 585 -0.81 -40.01 14.16
C THR A 585 -0.07 -39.50 15.39
N THR A 586 -0.38 -39.98 16.60
CA THR A 586 0.31 -39.56 17.85
C THR A 586 1.67 -40.21 18.04
N SER A 587 1.79 -41.50 17.74
CA SER A 587 3.05 -42.21 17.57
C SER A 587 3.11 -42.69 16.13
N TRP A 588 4.05 -42.16 15.36
CA TRP A 588 4.11 -42.40 13.93
C TRP A 588 5.37 -43.20 13.58
N THR A 589 5.24 -44.03 12.55
CA THR A 589 6.32 -44.82 11.98
C THR A 589 6.26 -44.76 10.46
N TRP A 590 7.41 -44.74 9.80
CA TRP A 590 7.52 -44.75 8.35
C TRP A 590 8.64 -45.68 7.91
N THR A 591 8.29 -46.72 7.14
CA THR A 591 9.27 -47.63 6.54
C THR A 591 9.72 -47.01 5.21
N HIS A 592 10.97 -46.56 5.15
CA HIS A 592 11.41 -45.74 4.01
C HIS A 592 11.61 -46.56 2.72
N GLY A 593 12.09 -47.80 2.80
CA GLY A 593 12.37 -48.65 1.63
C GLY A 593 13.45 -48.12 0.66
N ALA A 594 13.97 -46.91 0.90
CA ALA A 594 15.01 -46.26 0.13
C ALA A 594 16.36 -46.99 0.22
N SER A 595 17.05 -47.06 -0.92
CA SER A 595 18.47 -47.39 -1.00
C SER A 595 19.30 -46.11 -0.88
N PHE A 596 20.32 -46.13 -0.03
CA PHE A 596 21.19 -44.98 0.23
C PHE A 596 22.53 -45.09 -0.52
N THR A 597 23.10 -43.91 -0.78
CA THR A 597 24.47 -43.71 -1.26
C THR A 597 25.14 -42.76 -0.29
N ASP A 598 26.46 -42.63 -0.33
CA ASP A 598 27.13 -41.73 0.60
C ASP A 598 26.63 -40.28 0.44
N GLY A 599 26.42 -39.61 1.57
CA GLY A 599 25.95 -38.24 1.63
C GLY A 599 25.12 -37.91 2.86
N LYS A 600 24.70 -36.65 2.92
CA LYS A 600 23.89 -36.11 4.01
C LYS A 600 22.41 -36.17 3.64
N TYR A 601 21.59 -36.68 4.56
CA TYR A 601 20.16 -36.85 4.37
C TYR A 601 19.38 -36.20 5.48
N TYR A 602 18.34 -35.44 5.14
CA TYR A 602 17.45 -34.82 6.10
C TYR A 602 16.14 -35.59 6.19
N VAL A 603 15.62 -35.62 7.40
CA VAL A 603 14.29 -36.13 7.69
C VAL A 603 13.50 -34.95 8.24
N GLN A 604 12.42 -34.62 7.56
CA GLN A 604 11.44 -33.65 8.05
C GLN A 604 10.10 -34.35 8.21
N ILE A 605 9.31 -33.83 9.13
CA ILE A 605 7.91 -34.22 9.26
C ILE A 605 7.00 -33.01 9.05
N ARG A 606 5.84 -33.29 8.47
CA ARG A 606 4.72 -32.39 8.40
C ARG A 606 3.55 -33.06 9.11
N VAL A 607 3.10 -32.42 10.19
CA VAL A 607 1.95 -32.84 10.97
C VAL A 607 0.80 -31.92 10.60
N THR A 608 -0.31 -32.51 10.19
CA THR A 608 -1.55 -31.78 9.89
C THR A 608 -2.63 -32.24 10.86
N ASP A 609 -3.27 -31.30 11.55
CA ASP A 609 -4.46 -31.58 12.36
C ASP A 609 -5.72 -31.73 11.50
N GLY A 610 -6.87 -31.94 12.10
CA GLY A 610 -8.14 -32.06 11.38
C GLY A 610 -8.76 -30.70 11.00
N ALA A 611 -8.28 -29.59 11.57
CA ALA A 611 -8.66 -28.22 11.18
C ALA A 611 -7.85 -27.68 9.99
N GLY A 612 -6.73 -28.36 9.65
CA GLY A 612 -5.83 -28.00 8.57
C GLY A 612 -4.61 -27.19 9.02
N ASN A 613 -4.37 -26.99 10.32
CA ASN A 613 -3.12 -26.37 10.75
C ASN A 613 -1.97 -27.32 10.51
N GLN A 614 -0.84 -26.75 10.09
CA GLN A 614 0.33 -27.52 9.72
C GLN A 614 1.52 -27.11 10.56
N PHE A 615 2.18 -28.12 11.12
CA PHE A 615 3.51 -28.00 11.65
C PHE A 615 4.47 -28.74 10.75
N THR A 616 5.45 -28.02 10.22
CA THR A 616 6.56 -28.62 9.50
C THR A 616 7.83 -28.40 10.30
N THR A 617 8.55 -29.46 10.62
CA THR A 617 9.87 -29.32 11.23
C THR A 617 10.80 -28.60 10.26
N THR A 618 11.56 -27.63 10.74
CA THR A 618 12.70 -27.08 10.00
C THR A 618 13.67 -28.20 9.60
N PRO A 619 14.40 -28.07 8.48
CA PRO A 619 15.39 -29.05 8.04
C PRO A 619 16.64 -29.06 8.95
N GLY A 620 16.46 -29.49 10.20
CA GLY A 620 17.51 -29.57 11.22
C GLY A 620 17.82 -30.99 11.66
N ASN A 621 16.90 -31.94 11.45
CA ASN A 621 17.11 -33.35 11.73
C ASN A 621 17.70 -34.04 10.50
N TYR A 622 18.96 -34.46 10.61
CA TYR A 622 19.66 -35.15 9.52
C TYR A 622 20.43 -36.38 10.02
N PHE A 623 20.84 -37.22 9.09
CA PHE A 623 21.84 -38.26 9.28
C PHE A 623 22.82 -38.26 8.12
N ILE A 624 24.00 -38.82 8.35
CA ILE A 624 25.01 -39.06 7.32
C ILE A 624 24.95 -40.55 7.01
N TYR A 625 24.75 -40.89 5.75
CA TYR A 625 24.98 -42.25 5.29
C TYR A 625 26.38 -42.28 4.69
N ASP A 626 27.23 -43.16 5.20
CA ASP A 626 28.60 -43.32 4.75
C ASP A 626 29.03 -44.79 4.79
N ASN A 627 29.11 -45.38 3.61
CA ASN A 627 29.50 -46.76 3.41
C ASN A 627 30.87 -46.88 2.72
N THR A 628 31.55 -45.76 2.45
CA THR A 628 32.90 -45.74 1.90
C THR A 628 33.90 -45.65 3.03
N ALA A 629 34.93 -46.50 3.01
CA ALA A 629 36.02 -46.37 3.96
C ALA A 629 36.94 -45.20 3.57
N PRO A 630 37.64 -44.57 4.53
CA PRO A 630 38.64 -43.56 4.21
C PRO A 630 39.67 -44.09 3.21
N THR A 631 40.24 -43.23 2.37
CA THR A 631 41.26 -43.64 1.40
C THR A 631 42.39 -42.63 1.29
N GLY A 632 43.54 -43.05 0.73
CA GLY A 632 44.69 -42.18 0.52
C GLY A 632 45.50 -41.91 1.80
N GLY A 633 46.37 -40.91 1.75
CA GLY A 633 47.35 -40.66 2.80
C GLY A 633 48.62 -41.52 2.64
N THR A 634 49.72 -40.98 3.14
CA THR A 634 51.07 -41.53 3.13
C THR A 634 51.78 -41.00 4.37
N ILE A 635 52.62 -41.82 4.98
CA ILE A 635 53.51 -41.34 6.04
C ILE A 635 54.68 -40.62 5.35
N THR A 636 54.83 -39.34 5.64
CA THR A 636 55.86 -38.46 5.06
C THR A 636 57.11 -38.38 5.92
N ASN A 637 57.02 -38.72 7.20
CA ASN A 637 58.16 -38.93 8.09
C ASN A 637 57.80 -40.02 9.12
N PRO A 638 58.65 -41.03 9.36
CA PRO A 638 59.97 -41.26 8.76
C PRO A 638 59.93 -41.65 7.28
N THR A 639 60.91 -41.16 6.50
CA THR A 639 61.11 -41.55 5.09
C THR A 639 62.00 -42.79 4.97
N SER A 640 62.08 -43.40 3.78
CA SER A 640 62.99 -44.53 3.52
C SER A 640 64.48 -44.19 3.71
N SER A 641 64.85 -42.91 3.62
CA SER A 641 66.19 -42.41 3.95
C SER A 641 66.39 -42.09 5.43
N GLY A 642 65.33 -42.16 6.24
CA GLY A 642 65.36 -41.90 7.67
C GLY A 642 66.34 -42.84 8.36
N CYS A 643 67.23 -42.27 9.16
CA CYS A 643 68.24 -42.98 9.93
C CYS A 643 68.34 -42.29 11.29
N TYR A 644 67.85 -42.98 12.31
CA TYR A 644 67.69 -42.43 13.66
C TYR A 644 68.46 -43.28 14.66
N LYS A 645 68.79 -42.74 15.82
CA LYS A 645 69.37 -43.49 16.94
C LYS A 645 68.47 -43.45 18.17
N ASN A 646 68.88 -44.20 19.18
CA ASN A 646 68.21 -44.26 20.46
C ASN A 646 68.01 -42.86 21.07
N ASN A 647 66.81 -42.61 21.58
CA ASN A 647 66.37 -41.33 22.14
C ASN A 647 66.22 -40.18 21.12
N ASP A 648 66.42 -40.41 19.82
CA ASP A 648 65.99 -39.43 18.83
C ASP A 648 64.48 -39.22 18.96
N VAL A 649 64.06 -37.97 18.83
CA VAL A 649 62.65 -37.60 18.78
C VAL A 649 62.28 -37.49 17.31
N VAL A 650 61.63 -38.52 16.79
CA VAL A 650 61.11 -38.58 15.43
C VAL A 650 59.70 -38.04 15.43
N ASN A 651 59.51 -36.92 14.74
CA ASN A 651 58.20 -36.38 14.53
C ASN A 651 57.50 -37.14 13.40
N ILE A 652 56.73 -38.18 13.74
CA ILE A 652 55.94 -38.96 12.78
C ILE A 652 54.98 -38.00 12.10
N GLN A 653 55.03 -37.91 10.78
CA GLN A 653 54.20 -37.03 9.98
C GLN A 653 53.50 -37.83 8.89
N TRP A 654 52.26 -37.47 8.62
CA TRP A 654 51.46 -38.06 7.55
C TRP A 654 50.65 -36.98 6.88
N ASN A 655 50.39 -37.17 5.59
CA ASN A 655 49.51 -36.31 4.82
C ASN A 655 48.08 -36.87 4.76
N ASN A 656 47.19 -36.06 4.19
CA ASN A 656 45.75 -36.26 4.22
C ASN A 656 45.31 -37.66 3.77
N ALA A 657 44.73 -38.42 4.69
CA ALA A 657 43.66 -39.35 4.33
C ALA A 657 42.43 -38.52 3.90
N THR A 658 41.75 -38.98 2.86
CA THR A 658 40.55 -38.33 2.34
C THR A 658 39.33 -39.16 2.68
N ASP A 659 38.43 -38.53 3.41
CA ASP A 659 37.08 -38.98 3.66
C ASP A 659 36.25 -37.76 4.05
N ALA A 660 35.01 -37.67 3.56
CA ALA A 660 34.15 -36.53 3.87
C ALA A 660 33.71 -36.51 5.35
N ASN A 661 33.72 -37.68 6.00
CA ASN A 661 33.20 -37.88 7.36
C ASN A 661 34.25 -38.51 8.30
N LEU A 662 35.52 -38.21 8.05
CA LEU A 662 36.64 -38.71 8.85
C LEU A 662 36.50 -38.35 10.34
N ASN A 663 36.77 -39.30 11.23
CA ASN A 663 36.89 -39.02 12.66
C ASN A 663 38.09 -38.11 12.95
N ASN A 664 37.95 -37.33 14.02
CA ASN A 664 39.00 -36.45 14.52
C ASN A 664 40.05 -37.19 15.38
N THR A 665 40.22 -38.51 15.22
CA THR A 665 41.25 -39.29 15.93
C THR A 665 41.89 -40.36 15.06
N VAL A 666 43.17 -40.67 15.32
CA VAL A 666 43.92 -41.77 14.69
C VAL A 666 44.59 -42.67 15.72
N SER A 667 44.96 -43.91 15.33
CA SER A 667 45.86 -44.77 16.11
C SER A 667 47.21 -44.94 15.39
N ILE A 668 48.31 -45.00 16.14
CA ILE A 668 49.69 -45.06 15.59
C ILE A 668 50.48 -46.22 16.22
N GLU A 669 51.22 -46.94 15.39
CA GLU A 669 52.05 -48.09 15.77
C GLU A 669 53.42 -48.03 15.06
N TYR A 670 54.45 -48.69 15.61
CA TYR A 670 55.72 -48.91 14.93
C TYR A 670 56.07 -50.39 14.83
N TYR A 671 56.82 -50.76 13.80
CA TYR A 671 57.38 -52.08 13.58
C TYR A 671 58.83 -52.09 14.05
N ASP A 672 59.18 -52.96 15.00
CA ASP A 672 60.53 -53.05 15.58
C ASP A 672 61.52 -53.89 14.74
N GLY A 673 61.07 -54.38 13.58
CA GLY A 673 61.78 -55.37 12.76
C GLY A 673 61.19 -56.78 12.87
N SER A 674 60.31 -57.03 13.85
CA SER A 674 59.67 -58.32 14.11
C SER A 674 58.16 -58.25 14.38
N THR A 675 57.69 -57.26 15.14
CA THR A 675 56.28 -57.12 15.55
C THR A 675 55.82 -55.66 15.52
N TRP A 676 54.50 -55.46 15.40
CA TRP A 676 53.87 -54.14 15.50
C TRP A 676 53.57 -53.83 16.97
N VAL A 677 54.04 -52.66 17.43
CA VAL A 677 53.91 -52.18 18.80
C VAL A 677 53.15 -50.85 18.78
N THR A 678 52.10 -50.75 19.60
CA THR A 678 51.30 -49.52 19.71
C THR A 678 52.10 -48.37 20.30
N ILE A 679 52.09 -47.24 19.60
CA ILE A 679 52.58 -45.96 20.10
C ILE A 679 51.44 -45.24 20.83
N VAL A 680 50.27 -45.11 20.18
CA VAL A 680 49.07 -44.48 20.74
C VAL A 680 47.79 -45.07 20.11
N SER A 681 46.76 -45.34 20.91
CA SER A 681 45.51 -45.98 20.47
C SER A 681 44.42 -45.01 20.00
N SER A 682 44.44 -43.76 20.48
CA SER A 682 43.53 -42.70 20.04
C SER A 682 44.21 -41.35 20.25
N TYR A 683 44.61 -40.72 19.14
CA TYR A 683 45.27 -39.43 19.12
C TYR A 683 44.40 -38.40 18.40
N PRO A 684 44.03 -37.27 19.04
CA PRO A 684 43.18 -36.27 18.42
C PRO A 684 43.91 -35.55 17.29
N ILE A 685 43.22 -35.37 16.17
CA ILE A 685 43.69 -34.69 14.98
C ILE A 685 42.67 -33.61 14.58
N SER A 686 43.16 -32.40 14.31
CA SER A 686 42.33 -31.29 13.81
C SER A 686 42.17 -31.30 12.28
N SER A 687 42.96 -32.13 11.59
CA SER A 687 42.91 -32.35 10.15
C SER A 687 43.48 -33.74 9.83
N SER A 688 43.23 -34.25 8.62
CA SER A 688 43.74 -35.56 8.21
C SER A 688 45.24 -35.59 7.91
N THR A 689 45.92 -34.44 7.94
CA THR A 689 47.38 -34.30 8.06
C THR A 689 47.72 -34.12 9.53
N GLY A 690 48.68 -34.88 10.02
CA GLY A 690 49.04 -34.79 11.43
C GLY A 690 50.50 -35.06 11.70
N SER A 691 50.85 -34.82 12.95
CA SER A 691 52.20 -34.92 13.46
C SER A 691 52.14 -35.50 14.86
N TYR A 692 53.00 -36.49 15.14
CA TYR A 692 53.12 -37.10 16.45
C TYR A 692 54.60 -37.22 16.83
N SER A 693 54.96 -36.68 17.98
CA SER A 693 56.33 -36.76 18.51
C SER A 693 56.56 -38.13 19.13
N TRP A 694 57.38 -38.96 18.49
CA TRP A 694 57.75 -40.30 18.95
C TRP A 694 59.22 -40.35 19.34
N THR A 695 59.52 -40.81 20.55
CA THR A 695 60.90 -41.07 20.99
C THR A 695 61.30 -42.49 20.61
N VAL A 696 62.37 -42.62 19.83
CA VAL A 696 62.88 -43.92 19.35
C VAL A 696 63.36 -44.76 20.54
N PRO A 697 62.81 -45.97 20.75
CA PRO A 697 63.19 -46.85 21.85
C PRO A 697 64.65 -47.32 21.73
N GLY A 698 65.40 -47.32 22.83
CA GLY A 698 66.82 -47.67 22.83
C GLY A 698 67.16 -49.16 22.63
N SER A 699 66.15 -50.05 22.66
CA SER A 699 66.33 -51.48 22.41
C SER A 699 66.26 -51.86 20.94
N VAL A 700 65.96 -50.91 20.04
CA VAL A 700 65.78 -51.16 18.61
C VAL A 700 67.05 -50.74 17.86
N ASN A 701 67.59 -51.65 17.05
CA ASN A 701 68.69 -51.40 16.12
C ASN A 701 68.43 -52.26 14.87
N THR A 702 67.89 -51.67 13.81
CA THR A 702 67.38 -52.39 12.64
C THR A 702 67.36 -51.51 11.39
N ASN A 703 67.50 -52.14 10.23
CA ASN A 703 67.39 -51.46 8.93
C ASN A 703 65.97 -51.52 8.33
N ASN A 704 64.99 -52.05 9.07
CA ASN A 704 63.65 -52.33 8.56
C ASN A 704 62.53 -51.88 9.52
N ALA A 705 62.70 -50.75 10.20
CA ALA A 705 61.66 -50.17 11.05
C ALA A 705 60.56 -49.51 10.18
N GLN A 706 59.31 -49.54 10.62
CA GLN A 706 58.18 -48.91 9.90
C GLN A 706 57.20 -48.26 10.88
N ILE A 707 56.40 -47.30 10.41
CA ILE A 707 55.27 -46.72 11.14
C ILE A 707 53.97 -47.10 10.44
N ARG A 708 52.90 -47.33 11.22
CA ARG A 708 51.54 -47.56 10.71
C ARG A 708 50.54 -46.64 11.41
N ILE A 709 49.59 -46.10 10.64
CA ILE A 709 48.52 -45.22 11.13
C ILE A 709 47.16 -45.73 10.65
N THR A 710 46.18 -45.76 11.54
CA THR A 710 44.79 -46.14 11.24
C THR A 710 43.87 -44.92 11.29
N PHE A 711 43.13 -44.71 10.20
CA PHE A 711 42.06 -43.75 10.05
C PHE A 711 40.71 -44.44 10.18
N SER A 712 39.72 -43.72 10.71
CA SER A 712 38.32 -44.17 10.73
C SER A 712 37.37 -43.02 10.42
N ASP A 713 36.21 -43.30 9.86
CA ASP A 713 35.12 -42.32 9.66
C ASP A 713 34.05 -42.41 10.77
N CYS A 714 33.06 -41.51 10.74
CA CYS A 714 31.98 -41.49 11.72
C CYS A 714 31.07 -42.72 11.68
N ALA A 715 31.04 -43.48 10.59
CA ALA A 715 30.27 -44.72 10.44
C ALA A 715 31.08 -45.95 10.89
N GLY A 716 32.34 -45.74 11.29
CA GLY A 716 33.26 -46.75 11.78
C GLY A 716 33.89 -47.61 10.69
N ASN A 717 33.97 -47.15 9.43
CA ASN A 717 34.81 -47.79 8.43
C ASN A 717 36.29 -47.38 8.66
N ILE A 718 37.25 -48.24 8.30
CA ILE A 718 38.68 -48.06 8.64
C ILE A 718 39.61 -48.12 7.43
N TYR A 719 40.73 -47.39 7.51
CA TYR A 719 41.82 -47.41 6.52
C TYR A 719 43.19 -47.33 7.18
N LEU A 720 44.19 -48.03 6.63
CA LEU A 720 45.52 -48.17 7.21
C LEU A 720 46.58 -47.69 6.23
N ILE A 721 47.52 -46.86 6.69
CA ILE A 721 48.74 -46.49 5.94
C ILE A 721 49.98 -46.98 6.67
N THR A 722 51.00 -47.38 5.92
CA THR A 722 52.29 -47.86 6.45
C THR A 722 53.43 -47.12 5.76
N SER A 723 54.48 -46.74 6.50
CA SER A 723 55.64 -46.05 5.97
C SER A 723 56.53 -47.00 5.16
N ASP A 724 57.38 -46.44 4.30
CA ASP A 724 58.53 -47.20 3.82
C ASP A 724 59.44 -47.60 5.00
N PRO A 725 60.23 -48.68 4.87
CA PRO A 725 61.22 -49.05 5.86
C PRO A 725 62.28 -47.97 6.06
N PHE A 726 62.56 -47.62 7.30
CA PHE A 726 63.64 -46.71 7.73
C PHE A 726 64.60 -47.41 8.69
N LYS A 727 65.72 -46.74 8.98
CA LYS A 727 66.80 -47.29 9.80
C LYS A 727 66.78 -46.72 11.21
N ILE A 728 67.06 -47.58 12.17
CA ILE A 728 67.44 -47.20 13.53
C ILE A 728 68.85 -47.78 13.75
N ASP A 729 69.87 -46.94 13.86
CA ASP A 729 71.28 -47.32 14.00
C ASP A 729 71.95 -46.63 15.19
N ASN A 730 72.45 -47.43 16.12
CA ASN A 730 73.09 -46.96 17.36
C ASN A 730 74.62 -47.15 17.33
N THR A 731 75.25 -47.35 16.16
CA THR A 731 76.67 -47.72 16.00
C THR A 731 77.48 -46.59 15.35
N ALA A 732 78.71 -46.30 15.80
CA ALA A 732 79.54 -45.22 15.21
C ALA A 732 80.46 -45.70 14.05
N PRO A 733 80.79 -44.82 13.08
CA PRO A 733 81.65 -45.13 11.94
C PRO A 733 83.14 -45.23 12.32
N THR A 734 83.93 -45.95 11.53
CA THR A 734 85.41 -46.07 11.70
C THR A 734 86.17 -44.99 10.91
N ASN A 735 87.24 -44.38 11.47
CA ASN A 735 88.03 -43.32 10.81
C ASN A 735 89.54 -43.32 11.20
N ASN A 736 90.42 -43.63 10.25
CA ASN A 736 91.89 -43.65 10.40
C ASN A 736 92.63 -42.77 9.35
N SER A 737 92.09 -41.62 8.93
CA SER A 737 92.63 -40.80 7.82
C SER A 737 93.19 -39.44 8.26
N ASN A 738 94.41 -39.09 7.83
CA ASN A 738 95.05 -37.80 8.14
C ASN A 738 94.71 -36.71 7.11
N PRO A 739 94.05 -35.59 7.48
CA PRO A 739 93.85 -34.45 6.58
C PRO A 739 95.13 -33.60 6.38
N GLN A 740 95.41 -33.09 5.17
CA GLN A 740 96.66 -32.35 4.83
C GLN A 740 96.40 -31.08 3.98
N VAL A 741 97.29 -30.06 4.04
CA VAL A 741 97.27 -28.81 3.22
C VAL A 741 98.64 -28.57 2.54
N PRO A 742 98.79 -27.65 1.56
CA PRO A 742 100.09 -27.34 0.93
C PRO A 742 101.16 -26.94 1.96
N PRO A 743 102.43 -27.39 1.80
CA PRO A 743 103.48 -27.09 2.76
C PRO A 743 103.86 -25.59 2.74
N GLY A 744 103.98 -24.98 3.92
CA GLY A 744 104.49 -23.61 4.08
C GLY A 744 103.53 -22.64 4.79
N CYS A 745 103.64 -21.36 4.44
CA CYS A 745 102.84 -20.26 4.98
C CYS A 745 101.61 -20.01 4.10
N LEU A 746 100.42 -20.07 4.69
CA LEU A 746 99.17 -19.71 4.01
C LEU A 746 98.86 -18.23 4.23
N ILE A 747 98.40 -17.53 3.18
CA ILE A 747 97.89 -16.16 3.31
C ILE A 747 96.39 -16.23 3.59
N ALA A 748 95.98 -15.61 4.69
CA ALA A 748 94.59 -15.48 5.06
C ALA A 748 93.81 -14.75 3.95
N GLY A 749 92.63 -15.24 3.61
CA GLY A 749 91.83 -14.76 2.49
C GLY A 749 92.05 -15.53 1.17
N ASN A 750 93.10 -16.36 1.07
CA ASN A 750 93.31 -17.24 -0.09
C ASN A 750 92.70 -18.63 0.12
N SER A 751 92.49 -19.35 -0.99
CA SER A 751 91.97 -20.72 -0.98
C SER A 751 93.06 -21.78 -1.20
N TYR A 752 93.03 -22.84 -0.40
CA TYR A 752 93.96 -23.98 -0.45
C TYR A 752 93.22 -25.31 -0.32
N ASN A 753 93.68 -26.37 -0.99
CA ASN A 753 93.04 -27.68 -0.89
C ASN A 753 93.49 -28.45 0.36
N ILE A 754 92.53 -28.95 1.15
CA ILE A 754 92.68 -29.95 2.19
C ILE A 754 92.46 -31.34 1.57
N THR A 755 93.35 -32.32 1.80
CA THR A 755 93.24 -33.68 1.23
C THR A 755 93.27 -34.78 2.31
N TRP A 756 92.59 -35.92 2.09
CA TRP A 756 92.59 -37.11 2.97
C TRP A 756 92.37 -38.42 2.18
N THR A 757 92.65 -39.58 2.80
CA THR A 757 92.47 -40.91 2.18
C THR A 757 91.07 -41.49 2.48
N THR A 758 90.27 -41.72 1.44
CA THR A 758 88.86 -42.11 1.58
C THR A 758 88.65 -43.55 2.09
N SER A 759 89.53 -44.49 1.70
CA SER A 759 89.43 -45.91 2.08
C SER A 759 89.63 -46.20 3.57
N ASN A 760 90.14 -45.24 4.33
CA ASN A 760 90.39 -45.39 5.77
C ASN A 760 89.20 -44.96 6.64
N ILE A 761 88.04 -44.70 6.02
CA ILE A 761 86.81 -44.28 6.67
C ILE A 761 85.68 -45.22 6.20
N SER A 762 85.05 -45.98 7.10
CA SER A 762 84.02 -46.98 6.75
C SER A 762 82.92 -47.16 7.79
N ASP A 763 81.72 -47.52 7.31
CA ASP A 763 80.51 -47.78 8.08
C ASP A 763 79.53 -48.63 7.23
N ALA A 764 78.54 -49.28 7.83
CA ALA A 764 77.49 -50.01 7.10
C ALA A 764 76.53 -49.05 6.37
N ASN A 765 76.52 -47.78 6.77
CA ASN A 765 75.70 -46.71 6.25
C ASN A 765 76.53 -45.60 5.56
N PRO A 766 75.90 -44.72 4.75
CA PRO A 766 76.60 -43.60 4.12
C PRO A 766 77.24 -42.66 5.15
N ILE A 767 78.46 -42.19 4.85
CA ILE A 767 79.27 -41.37 5.75
C ILE A 767 79.34 -39.93 5.25
N SER A 768 79.27 -38.98 6.17
CA SER A 768 79.58 -37.57 5.92
C SER A 768 80.80 -37.11 6.73
N ILE A 769 81.50 -36.10 6.22
CA ILE A 769 82.75 -35.59 6.80
C ILE A 769 82.58 -34.13 7.22
N SER A 770 83.13 -33.80 8.38
CA SER A 770 83.35 -32.41 8.80
C SER A 770 84.83 -32.15 9.01
N LEU A 771 85.32 -31.03 8.47
CA LEU A 771 86.69 -30.56 8.62
C LEU A 771 86.71 -29.37 9.55
N TYR A 772 87.74 -29.29 10.38
CA TYR A 772 87.98 -28.18 11.29
C TYR A 772 89.43 -27.73 11.19
N TYR A 773 89.72 -26.45 11.38
CA TYR A 773 91.09 -25.95 11.51
C TYR A 773 91.36 -25.55 12.96
N TYR A 774 92.59 -25.75 13.42
CA TYR A 774 93.03 -25.26 14.72
C TYR A 774 93.58 -23.83 14.58
N ASP A 775 92.99 -22.88 15.29
CA ASP A 775 93.37 -21.46 15.26
C ASP A 775 94.53 -21.11 16.22
N GLY A 776 95.10 -22.11 16.90
CA GLY A 776 96.08 -21.94 17.97
C GLY A 776 95.49 -22.11 19.38
N SER A 777 94.17 -22.04 19.53
CA SER A 777 93.44 -22.23 20.79
C SER A 777 92.33 -23.29 20.71
N ASN A 778 91.51 -23.27 19.66
CA ASN A 778 90.36 -24.17 19.47
C ASN A 778 90.24 -24.65 18.02
N TYR A 779 89.46 -25.73 17.83
CA TYR A 779 89.07 -26.19 16.50
C TYR A 779 87.83 -25.46 16.02
N GLN A 780 87.96 -24.77 14.89
CA GLN A 780 86.91 -24.03 14.21
C GLN A 780 86.45 -24.81 12.98
N LEU A 781 85.14 -24.83 12.73
CA LEU A 781 84.58 -25.54 11.58
C LEU A 781 85.03 -24.89 10.26
N ILE A 782 85.55 -25.71 9.36
CA ILE A 782 85.83 -25.35 7.97
C ILE A 782 84.60 -25.64 7.12
N ALA A 783 84.16 -26.89 7.17
CA ALA A 783 83.04 -27.38 6.39
C ALA A 783 82.47 -28.64 7.04
N SER A 784 81.17 -28.85 6.94
CA SER A 784 80.47 -30.02 7.47
C SER A 784 79.60 -30.67 6.39
N GLY A 785 79.25 -31.93 6.56
CA GLY A 785 78.37 -32.65 5.62
C GLY A 785 79.04 -32.96 4.28
N LEU A 786 80.37 -32.98 4.23
CA LEU A 786 81.12 -33.31 3.02
C LEU A 786 80.96 -34.79 2.69
N GLY A 787 80.87 -35.14 1.40
CA GLY A 787 81.06 -36.51 0.98
C GLY A 787 82.49 -36.97 1.28
N ASN A 788 82.71 -38.29 1.44
CA ASN A 788 84.05 -38.85 1.55
C ASN A 788 84.77 -38.89 0.19
N THR A 789 85.08 -37.70 -0.36
CA THR A 789 85.65 -37.49 -1.70
C THR A 789 87.18 -37.37 -1.71
N GLY A 790 87.79 -37.21 -0.54
CA GLY A 790 89.25 -37.16 -0.37
C GLY A 790 89.89 -35.78 -0.53
N SER A 791 89.13 -34.73 -0.85
CA SER A 791 89.65 -33.36 -0.97
C SER A 791 88.58 -32.30 -0.77
N TYR A 792 88.97 -31.12 -0.26
CA TYR A 792 88.13 -29.95 -0.06
C TYR A 792 88.91 -28.63 -0.26
N SER A 793 88.37 -27.67 -1.02
CA SER A 793 88.99 -26.34 -1.18
C SER A 793 88.59 -25.42 -0.02
N TRP A 794 89.55 -25.09 0.84
CA TRP A 794 89.39 -24.24 2.01
C TRP A 794 89.82 -22.81 1.72
N SER A 795 88.87 -21.88 1.75
CA SER A 795 89.15 -20.44 1.84
C SER A 795 89.52 -20.08 3.28
N VAL A 796 90.80 -19.77 3.50
CA VAL A 796 91.32 -19.40 4.82
C VAL A 796 90.67 -18.09 5.25
N PRO A 797 90.06 -17.99 6.44
CA PRO A 797 89.39 -16.76 6.88
C PRO A 797 90.35 -15.56 6.86
N SER A 798 89.94 -14.43 6.29
CA SER A 798 90.81 -13.27 6.04
C SER A 798 91.41 -12.62 7.29
N GLY A 799 90.79 -12.79 8.46
CA GLY A 799 91.30 -12.32 9.75
C GLY A 799 92.21 -13.31 10.48
N LEU A 800 92.33 -14.56 10.00
CA LEU A 800 93.05 -15.62 10.69
C LEU A 800 94.56 -15.44 10.55
N TYR A 801 95.28 -15.44 11.66
CA TYR A 801 96.73 -15.46 11.69
C TYR A 801 97.21 -16.45 12.74
N VAL A 802 98.17 -17.28 12.38
CA VAL A 802 98.82 -18.26 13.26
C VAL A 802 100.30 -18.25 12.93
N CYS A 803 101.02 -17.25 13.44
CA CYS A 803 102.39 -16.94 13.01
C CYS A 803 103.46 -17.96 13.52
N GLY A 804 103.09 -18.90 14.41
CA GLY A 804 104.01 -19.83 15.08
C GLY A 804 104.01 -21.28 14.57
N GLY A 805 103.26 -21.62 13.52
CA GLY A 805 103.33 -22.97 12.92
C GLY A 805 102.55 -24.08 13.63
N VAL A 806 101.52 -23.74 14.43
CA VAL A 806 100.71 -24.70 15.23
C VAL A 806 99.33 -25.01 14.64
N ALA A 807 98.92 -24.33 13.55
CA ALA A 807 97.63 -24.58 12.91
C ALA A 807 97.62 -25.98 12.30
N ASN A 808 96.55 -26.75 12.44
CA ASN A 808 96.38 -28.09 11.82
C ASN A 808 94.91 -28.30 11.43
N ILE A 809 94.61 -29.41 10.75
CA ILE A 809 93.24 -29.76 10.34
C ILE A 809 92.75 -31.00 11.11
N ARG A 810 91.50 -30.99 11.59
CA ARG A 810 90.78 -32.16 12.11
C ARG A 810 89.71 -32.61 11.14
N LEU A 811 89.56 -33.92 10.96
CA LEU A 811 88.54 -34.58 10.17
C LEU A 811 87.67 -35.45 11.07
N ARG A 812 86.36 -35.20 11.04
CA ARG A 812 85.32 -35.96 11.74
C ARG A 812 84.44 -36.70 10.75
N ALA A 813 84.28 -38.01 10.89
CA ALA A 813 83.38 -38.82 10.08
C ALA A 813 82.11 -39.13 10.87
N TYR A 814 80.94 -38.93 10.25
CA TYR A 814 79.62 -39.20 10.79
C TYR A 814 78.90 -40.26 9.96
N ASP A 815 78.20 -41.21 10.59
CA ASP A 815 77.26 -42.10 9.90
C ASP A 815 75.93 -41.38 9.59
N CYS A 816 74.91 -42.11 9.11
CA CYS A 816 73.61 -41.52 8.82
C CYS A 816 72.76 -41.14 10.06
N ALA A 817 73.01 -41.75 11.23
CA ALA A 817 72.30 -41.46 12.48
C ALA A 817 73.05 -40.39 13.33
N GLY A 818 74.13 -39.84 12.79
CA GLY A 818 74.96 -38.81 13.43
C GLY A 818 75.89 -39.34 14.53
N ASN A 819 76.15 -40.64 14.59
CA ASN A 819 77.26 -41.21 15.37
C ASN A 819 78.59 -40.86 14.68
N TYR A 820 79.69 -40.62 15.41
CA TYR A 820 80.91 -40.07 14.82
C TYR A 820 82.25 -40.53 15.43
N THR A 821 83.32 -40.37 14.63
CA THR A 821 84.73 -40.60 15.01
C THR A 821 85.68 -39.54 14.39
N ASP A 822 86.72 -39.11 15.13
CA ASP A 822 87.66 -38.01 14.79
C ASP A 822 89.10 -38.45 14.42
N HIS A 823 89.79 -37.66 13.60
CA HIS A 823 91.25 -37.74 13.31
C HIS A 823 91.89 -36.36 13.05
N VAL A 824 93.20 -36.16 13.29
CA VAL A 824 93.92 -34.85 13.17
C VAL A 824 95.16 -34.95 12.27
N GLY A 825 95.46 -33.90 11.49
CA GLY A 825 96.58 -33.77 10.53
C GLY A 825 97.81 -32.98 11.03
N PRO A 826 98.83 -32.75 10.17
CA PRO A 826 100.09 -32.05 10.52
C PRO A 826 99.93 -30.52 10.66
N THR A 827 100.95 -29.83 11.22
CA THR A 827 100.89 -28.39 11.50
C THR A 827 101.47 -27.45 10.41
N PHE A 828 101.00 -26.19 10.34
CA PHE A 828 101.39 -25.12 9.38
C PHE A 828 101.19 -23.68 9.95
N THR A 829 101.60 -22.64 9.19
CA THR A 829 101.55 -21.20 9.57
C THR A 829 100.55 -20.42 8.70
N ILE A 830 99.93 -19.36 9.26
CA ILE A 830 99.01 -18.47 8.54
C ILE A 830 99.38 -16.99 8.82
N ASP A 831 99.54 -16.16 7.78
CA ASP A 831 99.71 -14.69 7.88
C ASP A 831 98.51 -13.99 7.20
N ASN A 832 97.99 -12.93 7.81
CA ASN A 832 96.86 -12.16 7.29
C ASN A 832 97.25 -10.84 6.60
N LEU A 833 98.47 -10.79 6.06
CA LEU A 833 98.95 -9.65 5.28
C LEU A 833 97.97 -9.30 4.16
N GLN A 834 97.47 -8.06 4.20
CA GLN A 834 96.50 -7.54 3.24
C GLN A 834 96.76 -6.07 2.92
N ILE A 835 96.36 -5.64 1.72
CA ILE A 835 96.41 -4.24 1.29
C ILE A 835 95.09 -3.58 1.66
N THR A 836 95.13 -2.65 2.62
CA THR A 836 93.96 -1.95 3.17
C THR A 836 93.64 -0.66 2.44
N ALA A 837 94.60 -0.08 1.70
CA ALA A 837 94.33 1.02 0.79
C ALA A 837 95.08 0.81 -0.52
N GLN A 838 94.34 0.90 -1.63
CA GLN A 838 94.87 0.79 -2.99
C GLN A 838 95.22 2.17 -3.54
N PRO A 839 96.23 2.29 -4.42
CA PRO A 839 96.53 3.56 -5.06
C PRO A 839 95.35 3.98 -5.95
N GLN A 840 95.04 5.27 -5.94
CA GLN A 840 93.87 5.82 -6.63
C GLN A 840 94.24 6.46 -7.95
N ASN A 841 93.34 6.37 -8.93
CA ASN A 841 93.51 7.07 -10.21
C ASN A 841 93.54 8.59 -9.99
N SER A 842 94.33 9.30 -10.79
CA SER A 842 94.46 10.76 -10.71
C SER A 842 94.47 11.38 -12.11
N GLN A 843 94.16 12.67 -12.18
CA GLN A 843 94.26 13.46 -13.41
C GLN A 843 95.07 14.73 -13.16
N ILE A 844 95.86 15.16 -14.14
CA ILE A 844 96.60 16.43 -14.12
C ILE A 844 96.46 17.16 -15.45
N CYS A 845 96.74 18.47 -15.49
CA CYS A 845 96.73 19.23 -16.75
C CYS A 845 98.06 19.05 -17.50
N SER A 846 98.03 19.04 -18.84
CA SER A 846 99.22 18.81 -19.66
C SER A 846 100.33 19.85 -19.47
N ALA A 847 99.99 21.09 -19.10
CA ALA A 847 100.96 22.17 -18.93
C ALA A 847 101.68 22.18 -17.58
N THR A 848 100.99 21.86 -16.46
CA THR A 848 101.53 21.83 -15.09
C THR A 848 100.68 20.93 -14.17
N GLY A 849 101.31 20.12 -13.31
CA GLY A 849 100.59 19.29 -12.31
C GLY A 849 101.45 18.28 -11.52
N SER A 850 100.97 17.85 -10.34
CA SER A 850 101.62 16.85 -9.46
C SER A 850 100.56 15.97 -8.79
N THR A 851 100.87 14.69 -8.55
CA THR A 851 99.99 13.75 -7.84
C THR A 851 100.77 12.68 -7.06
N THR A 852 100.11 11.92 -6.19
CA THR A 852 100.70 10.84 -5.38
C THR A 852 99.86 9.56 -5.45
N PHE A 853 100.53 8.41 -5.48
CA PHE A 853 99.93 7.08 -5.32
C PHE A 853 100.41 6.47 -4.00
N SER A 854 99.50 5.94 -3.18
CA SER A 854 99.85 5.32 -1.89
C SER A 854 99.20 3.97 -1.74
N VAL A 855 99.89 3.07 -1.05
CA VAL A 855 99.32 1.84 -0.49
C VAL A 855 99.32 1.91 1.02
N THR A 856 98.34 1.29 1.64
CA THR A 856 98.36 0.96 3.07
C THR A 856 98.16 -0.53 3.20
N VAL A 857 98.88 -1.15 4.12
CA VAL A 857 98.79 -2.60 4.36
C VAL A 857 98.66 -2.86 5.85
N SER A 858 98.09 -3.99 6.20
CA SER A 858 97.98 -4.47 7.58
C SER A 858 98.35 -5.94 7.65
N SER A 859 99.08 -6.31 8.70
CA SER A 859 99.24 -7.69 9.14
C SER A 859 99.28 -7.70 10.67
N ASN A 860 98.70 -8.75 11.26
CA ASN A 860 98.78 -9.03 12.68
C ASN A 860 99.99 -9.91 13.03
N CYS A 861 100.69 -10.47 12.03
CA CYS A 861 101.98 -11.08 12.26
C CYS A 861 103.05 -10.00 12.49
N PRO A 862 103.84 -10.10 13.59
CA PRO A 862 104.89 -9.12 13.87
C PRO A 862 105.85 -8.95 12.69
N SER A 863 106.20 -7.69 12.38
CA SER A 863 107.18 -7.31 11.35
C SER A 863 106.75 -7.50 9.87
N SER A 864 105.49 -7.81 9.58
CA SER A 864 104.93 -7.93 8.22
C SER A 864 104.24 -6.61 7.79
N PRO A 865 104.47 -6.08 6.57
CA PRO A 865 105.29 -6.62 5.49
C PRO A 865 106.79 -6.40 5.71
N SER A 866 107.60 -7.23 5.05
CA SER A 866 109.06 -7.12 5.04
C SER A 866 109.61 -6.13 3.99
N SER A 867 108.87 -5.78 2.93
CA SER A 867 109.33 -4.82 1.88
C SER A 867 108.21 -4.30 0.96
N TYR A 868 108.45 -3.14 0.30
CA TYR A 868 107.62 -2.52 -0.76
C TYR A 868 108.43 -2.26 -2.05
N LEU A 869 107.80 -2.32 -3.23
CA LEU A 869 108.42 -2.01 -4.52
C LEU A 869 107.41 -1.47 -5.55
N TRP A 870 107.57 -0.24 -6.03
CA TRP A 870 106.70 0.36 -7.06
C TRP A 870 107.11 0.01 -8.50
N GLN A 871 106.11 -0.27 -9.32
CA GLN A 871 106.23 -0.60 -10.74
C GLN A 871 105.36 0.33 -11.61
N TYR A 872 105.86 0.66 -12.81
CA TYR A 872 105.20 1.43 -13.86
C TYR A 872 104.85 0.55 -15.06
N SER A 873 103.76 0.88 -15.73
CA SER A 873 103.34 0.28 -17.01
C SER A 873 102.65 1.30 -17.93
N PRO A 874 103.01 1.36 -19.24
CA PRO A 874 102.27 2.14 -20.22
C PRO A 874 100.95 1.48 -20.67
N ASP A 875 100.82 0.16 -20.49
CA ASP A 875 99.73 -0.66 -21.06
C ASP A 875 98.94 -1.47 -20.01
N ASN A 876 99.29 -1.32 -18.73
CA ASN A 876 98.73 -2.03 -17.59
C ASN A 876 98.97 -3.55 -17.54
N SER A 877 99.87 -4.08 -18.37
CA SER A 877 100.13 -5.51 -18.49
C SER A 877 101.61 -5.86 -18.29
N THR A 878 102.50 -5.05 -18.86
CA THR A 878 103.95 -5.23 -18.75
C THR A 878 104.48 -4.28 -17.69
N TRP A 879 105.04 -4.83 -16.61
CA TRP A 879 105.43 -4.07 -15.43
C TRP A 879 106.94 -3.99 -15.28
N SER A 880 107.44 -2.78 -15.07
CA SER A 880 108.85 -2.47 -14.83
C SER A 880 108.99 -1.64 -13.56
N THR A 881 110.13 -1.71 -12.88
CA THR A 881 110.38 -0.88 -11.68
C THR A 881 110.36 0.61 -12.06
N VAL A 882 109.75 1.46 -11.24
CA VAL A 882 109.67 2.92 -11.49
C VAL A 882 111.06 3.57 -11.51
N THR A 883 111.35 4.39 -12.53
CA THR A 883 112.60 5.16 -12.68
C THR A 883 112.36 6.55 -13.29
N ASN A 884 113.10 7.58 -12.84
CA ASN A 884 112.98 8.95 -13.34
C ASN A 884 113.14 9.07 -14.86
N GLY A 885 112.36 9.96 -15.49
CA GLY A 885 112.39 10.23 -16.94
C GLY A 885 111.58 9.26 -17.80
N THR A 886 110.83 8.33 -17.19
CA THR A 886 109.96 7.37 -17.89
C THR A 886 108.55 7.42 -17.29
N PRO A 887 107.54 8.00 -17.96
CA PRO A 887 107.56 8.61 -19.30
C PRO A 887 108.36 9.94 -19.33
N ALA A 888 108.69 10.42 -20.53
CA ALA A 888 109.51 11.63 -20.70
C ALA A 888 108.94 12.82 -19.90
N ASN A 889 109.83 13.56 -19.24
CA ASN A 889 109.52 14.70 -18.35
C ASN A 889 108.79 14.37 -17.04
N ALA A 890 108.56 13.08 -16.71
CA ALA A 890 108.08 12.65 -15.40
C ALA A 890 109.23 12.42 -14.41
N SER A 891 109.02 12.78 -13.15
CA SER A 891 109.95 12.55 -12.03
C SER A 891 109.24 11.96 -10.81
N TYR A 892 109.96 11.14 -10.04
CA TYR A 892 109.43 10.30 -8.96
C TYR A 892 110.21 10.42 -7.64
N SER A 893 109.50 10.20 -6.53
CA SER A 893 110.07 9.96 -5.19
C SER A 893 109.28 8.89 -4.42
N GLY A 894 109.93 8.10 -3.56
CA GLY A 894 109.28 7.08 -2.71
C GLY A 894 109.12 5.66 -3.30
N THR A 895 110.00 5.23 -4.21
CA THR A 895 109.84 3.98 -5.00
C THR A 895 109.89 2.66 -4.22
N THR A 896 110.46 2.63 -3.01
CA THR A 896 110.50 1.45 -2.11
C THR A 896 109.75 1.69 -0.79
N SER A 897 108.85 2.67 -0.80
CA SER A 897 108.03 3.05 0.35
C SER A 897 106.54 2.82 0.04
N ALA A 898 105.69 2.99 1.05
CA ALA A 898 104.25 2.90 0.89
C ALA A 898 103.64 3.98 -0.05
N THR A 899 104.34 5.09 -0.31
CA THR A 899 103.85 6.22 -1.14
C THR A 899 104.84 6.58 -2.24
N LEU A 900 104.33 6.69 -3.47
CA LEU A 900 105.01 7.17 -4.67
C LEU A 900 104.46 8.55 -5.08
N THR A 901 105.33 9.52 -5.35
CA THR A 901 104.94 10.84 -5.91
C THR A 901 105.30 10.93 -7.39
N VAL A 902 104.44 11.53 -8.22
CA VAL A 902 104.63 11.75 -9.67
C VAL A 902 104.43 13.23 -10.02
N ILE A 903 105.43 13.84 -10.66
CA ILE A 903 105.42 15.28 -11.00
C ILE A 903 105.60 15.48 -12.51
N SER A 904 104.74 16.32 -13.12
CA SER A 904 104.85 16.82 -14.51
C SER A 904 105.52 18.20 -14.54
N ASN A 905 106.77 18.25 -15.02
CA ASN A 905 107.58 19.48 -15.07
C ASN A 905 107.52 20.15 -16.45
N TRP A 906 107.52 21.51 -16.53
CA TRP A 906 107.55 22.25 -17.81
C TRP A 906 108.77 21.83 -18.66
N PRO A 907 108.61 21.48 -19.96
CA PRO A 907 107.52 21.78 -20.89
C PRO A 907 106.29 20.84 -20.88
N GLY A 908 106.00 20.21 -19.74
CA GLY A 908 104.80 19.37 -19.53
C GLY A 908 105.03 17.93 -20.00
N ILE A 909 104.17 17.01 -19.59
CA ILE A 909 104.10 15.67 -20.19
C ILE A 909 103.47 15.86 -21.59
N PRO A 910 104.25 15.69 -22.68
CA PRO A 910 103.87 16.21 -24.00
C PRO A 910 102.77 15.41 -24.69
N THR A 911 102.46 14.20 -24.20
CA THR A 911 101.41 13.33 -24.72
C THR A 911 100.26 13.29 -23.72
N THR A 912 99.11 13.85 -24.09
CA THR A 912 97.87 13.61 -23.34
C THR A 912 97.51 12.13 -23.45
N GLY A 913 97.26 11.47 -22.32
CA GLY A 913 97.09 10.02 -22.27
C GLY A 913 97.02 9.47 -20.85
N THR A 914 97.01 8.14 -20.73
CA THR A 914 96.86 7.41 -19.47
C THR A 914 98.12 6.60 -19.14
N TYR A 915 98.61 6.66 -17.90
CA TYR A 915 99.79 5.92 -17.41
C TYR A 915 99.44 5.09 -16.15
N TYR A 916 100.07 3.93 -15.92
CA TYR A 916 99.72 3.01 -14.83
C TYR A 916 100.83 2.75 -13.80
N TYR A 917 100.48 2.62 -12.52
CA TYR A 917 101.42 2.34 -11.42
C TYR A 917 100.86 1.31 -10.41
N ARG A 918 101.69 0.40 -9.89
CA ARG A 918 101.33 -0.56 -8.81
C ARG A 918 102.47 -0.80 -7.83
N CYS A 919 102.18 -1.34 -6.65
CA CYS A 919 103.15 -1.70 -5.61
C CYS A 919 103.15 -3.21 -5.33
N VAL A 920 104.33 -3.81 -5.16
CA VAL A 920 104.52 -5.21 -4.73
C VAL A 920 104.91 -5.23 -3.26
N ILE A 921 104.25 -6.05 -2.43
CA ILE A 921 104.44 -6.13 -0.98
C ILE A 921 104.76 -7.58 -0.57
N THR A 922 105.81 -7.78 0.23
CA THR A 922 106.25 -9.11 0.70
C THR A 922 105.98 -9.27 2.19
N SER A 923 105.46 -10.44 2.62
CA SER A 923 105.26 -10.81 4.04
C SER A 923 106.53 -11.34 4.70
N THR A 924 106.55 -11.37 6.04
CA THR A 924 107.66 -11.93 6.82
C THR A 924 107.83 -13.44 6.66
N CYS A 925 106.77 -14.18 6.30
CA CYS A 925 106.86 -15.61 6.01
C CYS A 925 107.21 -15.92 4.54
N GLY A 926 107.49 -14.90 3.73
CA GLY A 926 108.00 -15.02 2.35
C GLY A 926 106.94 -14.98 1.24
N ALA A 927 105.64 -14.94 1.56
CA ALA A 927 104.57 -14.80 0.58
C ALA A 927 104.41 -13.35 0.09
N GLN A 928 104.09 -13.14 -1.19
CA GLN A 928 103.98 -11.81 -1.82
C GLN A 928 102.54 -11.50 -2.28
N ILE A 929 102.14 -10.23 -2.19
CA ILE A 929 100.87 -9.69 -2.70
C ILE A 929 101.11 -8.42 -3.53
N ASN A 930 100.25 -8.16 -4.53
CA ASN A 930 100.36 -6.99 -5.42
C ASN A 930 99.19 -6.03 -5.18
N SER A 931 99.45 -4.72 -5.22
CA SER A 931 98.40 -3.70 -5.29
C SER A 931 97.73 -3.70 -6.66
N ASN A 932 96.54 -3.10 -6.71
CA ASN A 932 95.91 -2.72 -7.97
C ASN A 932 96.76 -1.67 -8.70
N SER A 933 96.51 -1.54 -10.00
CA SER A 933 97.07 -0.51 -10.85
C SER A 933 96.29 0.81 -10.74
N ALA A 934 96.98 1.93 -10.52
CA ALA A 934 96.40 3.27 -10.55
C ALA A 934 96.75 4.01 -11.85
N GLN A 935 95.76 4.70 -12.44
CA GLN A 935 95.85 5.48 -13.68
C GLN A 935 96.20 6.95 -13.42
N LEU A 936 97.04 7.53 -14.27
CA LEU A 936 97.25 8.98 -14.38
C LEU A 936 96.79 9.49 -15.74
N ASN A 937 95.72 10.31 -15.79
CA ASN A 937 95.17 10.94 -17.01
C ASN A 937 95.64 12.39 -17.19
N VAL A 938 95.79 12.85 -18.44
CA VAL A 938 96.28 14.22 -18.76
C VAL A 938 95.38 14.92 -19.83
N VAL A 939 94.75 16.13 -19.59
CA VAL A 939 93.59 16.73 -20.37
C VAL A 939 93.60 18.28 -20.76
N PRO A 940 92.67 18.85 -21.64
CA PRO A 940 92.52 20.29 -22.13
C PRO A 940 91.39 21.26 -21.47
N ALA A 941 91.13 22.55 -21.91
CA ALA A 941 90.30 23.70 -21.26
C ALA A 941 88.89 24.18 -21.89
N LEU A 942 88.02 25.11 -21.29
CA LEU A 942 86.49 25.37 -21.44
C LEU A 942 85.88 26.67 -22.18
N ASN A 943 84.63 26.71 -22.80
CA ASN A 943 83.85 27.87 -23.43
C ASN A 943 82.23 27.79 -23.65
N ILE A 944 81.44 28.88 -23.95
CA ILE A 944 79.92 28.94 -24.20
C ILE A 944 79.49 29.04 -25.70
N THR A 945 78.35 28.44 -26.12
CA THR A 945 77.92 28.32 -27.56
C THR A 945 76.49 28.77 -27.99
N SER A 946 75.44 28.93 -27.14
CA SER A 946 74.09 29.47 -27.55
C SER A 946 73.23 30.10 -26.41
N TYR A 947 72.43 31.16 -26.68
CA TYR A 947 71.66 31.97 -25.68
C TYR A 947 70.11 31.78 -25.72
N PRO A 948 69.37 31.99 -24.60
CA PRO A 948 67.90 31.88 -24.55
C PRO A 948 67.14 33.14 -25.03
N SER A 949 65.98 33.00 -25.68
CA SER A 949 65.05 34.11 -26.07
C SER A 949 63.85 34.23 -25.11
N ASP A 950 63.26 35.43 -24.94
CA ASP A 950 62.12 35.69 -24.03
C ASP A 950 61.00 34.64 -24.20
N PRO A 951 60.67 33.85 -23.15
CA PRO A 951 59.68 32.78 -23.24
C PRO A 951 58.24 33.32 -23.30
N THR A 952 57.38 32.64 -24.06
CA THR A 952 55.92 32.82 -24.10
C THR A 952 55.30 32.87 -22.70
N ASP A 953 54.29 33.73 -22.49
CA ASP A 953 53.58 33.93 -21.22
C ASP A 953 53.14 32.59 -20.58
N GLY A 954 53.37 32.43 -19.27
CA GLY A 954 53.08 31.20 -18.55
C GLY A 954 51.63 31.13 -18.08
N ILE A 955 50.92 30.05 -18.41
CA ILE A 955 49.56 29.81 -17.91
C ILE A 955 49.61 29.21 -16.50
N ILE A 956 48.93 29.86 -15.55
CA ILE A 956 48.84 29.43 -14.15
C ILE A 956 48.27 28.01 -14.09
N GLY A 957 48.99 27.11 -13.43
CA GLY A 957 48.67 25.68 -13.39
C GLY A 957 49.49 24.80 -14.34
N ASN A 958 50.20 25.38 -15.33
CA ASN A 958 50.99 24.64 -16.32
C ASN A 958 52.51 24.80 -16.11
N PRO A 959 53.36 23.87 -16.59
CA PRO A 959 54.83 24.00 -16.57
C PRO A 959 55.38 25.03 -17.58
N LEU A 960 56.52 25.65 -17.27
CA LEU A 960 57.28 26.58 -18.14
C LEU A 960 58.79 26.30 -18.15
N THR A 961 59.44 26.30 -19.33
CA THR A 961 60.86 25.91 -19.54
C THR A 961 61.64 26.81 -20.53
N VAL A 962 62.98 26.84 -20.46
CA VAL A 962 63.95 27.63 -21.29
C VAL A 962 65.24 26.85 -21.63
N SER A 963 66.08 27.16 -22.64
CA SER A 963 67.31 26.37 -22.99
C SER A 963 68.63 27.16 -23.28
N VAL A 964 69.84 26.57 -23.05
CA VAL A 964 71.22 27.18 -23.22
C VAL A 964 72.35 26.17 -23.64
N GLY A 965 73.47 26.56 -24.31
CA GLY A 965 74.57 25.63 -24.75
C GLY A 965 76.08 26.07 -24.58
N PHE A 966 77.05 25.12 -24.52
CA PHE A 966 78.51 25.23 -24.19
C PHE A 966 79.48 24.09 -24.71
N ALA A 967 80.84 24.26 -24.70
CA ALA A 967 81.89 23.28 -25.12
C ALA A 967 83.27 23.37 -24.36
N GLY A 968 84.17 22.37 -24.48
CA GLY A 968 85.51 22.34 -23.82
C GLY A 968 85.56 21.86 -22.35
N GLY A 969 86.75 21.85 -21.72
CA GLY A 969 86.98 21.54 -20.29
C GLY A 969 86.68 20.10 -19.87
N SER A 970 86.66 19.82 -18.55
CA SER A 970 86.32 18.51 -17.99
C SER A 970 85.56 18.67 -16.66
N PRO A 971 84.44 17.97 -16.43
CA PRO A 971 83.89 16.82 -17.17
C PRO A 971 82.88 17.18 -18.29
N ALA A 972 82.39 16.19 -19.05
CA ALA A 972 81.47 16.37 -20.19
C ALA A 972 80.12 17.03 -19.82
N THR A 973 79.69 16.86 -18.58
CA THR A 973 78.52 17.51 -17.99
C THR A 973 78.98 18.74 -17.24
N LYS A 974 78.40 19.91 -17.54
CA LYS A 974 78.73 21.17 -16.84
C LYS A 974 77.64 21.52 -15.87
N ASN A 975 78.02 22.10 -14.73
CA ASN A 975 77.05 22.62 -13.78
C ASN A 975 76.50 23.94 -14.31
N TRP A 976 75.19 24.12 -14.23
CA TRP A 976 74.48 25.34 -14.58
C TRP A 976 73.58 25.82 -13.43
N TYR A 977 73.31 27.11 -13.38
CA TYR A 977 72.53 27.76 -12.32
C TYR A 977 71.63 28.84 -12.91
N LEU A 978 70.32 28.78 -12.64
CA LEU A 978 69.29 29.75 -13.02
C LEU A 978 68.97 30.66 -11.83
N TYR A 979 69.14 31.97 -12.02
CA TYR A 979 68.86 32.98 -11.02
C TYR A 979 67.69 33.86 -11.45
N ARG A 980 66.87 34.29 -10.49
CA ARG A 980 65.83 35.31 -10.66
C ARG A 980 66.35 36.64 -10.13
N ASP A 981 66.13 37.68 -10.90
CA ASP A 981 66.67 39.01 -10.66
C ASP A 981 65.62 40.09 -10.95
N ASP A 982 64.70 40.29 -10.00
CA ASP A 982 63.67 41.33 -10.11
C ASP A 982 64.20 42.73 -9.75
N ASP A 983 65.43 42.86 -9.23
CA ASP A 983 66.07 44.12 -8.82
C ASP A 983 67.19 44.63 -9.74
N GLY A 984 67.68 43.79 -10.67
CA GLY A 984 68.68 44.14 -11.69
C GLY A 984 70.14 43.94 -11.28
N SER A 985 70.40 43.12 -10.26
CA SER A 985 71.73 42.89 -9.66
C SER A 985 72.63 41.86 -10.37
N GLY A 986 72.15 41.16 -11.40
CA GLY A 986 72.90 40.15 -12.16
C GLY A 986 72.97 38.78 -11.50
N TYR A 987 74.09 38.04 -11.65
CA TYR A 987 74.25 36.64 -11.18
C TYR A 987 74.13 36.43 -9.65
N ASN A 988 73.89 37.51 -8.90
CA ASN A 988 73.72 37.51 -7.45
C ASN A 988 72.25 37.58 -7.02
N GLY A 989 71.30 37.46 -7.97
CA GLY A 989 69.88 37.31 -7.70
C GLY A 989 69.53 36.05 -6.92
N THR A 990 68.24 35.79 -6.69
CA THR A 990 67.79 34.60 -5.94
C THR A 990 67.94 33.36 -6.82
N LEU A 991 68.67 32.33 -6.35
CA LEU A 991 68.79 31.06 -7.07
C LEU A 991 67.42 30.38 -7.17
N VAL A 992 66.97 30.13 -8.40
CA VAL A 992 65.68 29.51 -8.70
C VAL A 992 65.85 28.01 -8.86
N SER A 993 66.85 27.61 -9.65
CA SER A 993 67.18 26.22 -9.87
C SER A 993 68.63 26.09 -10.32
N SER A 994 69.26 24.96 -10.04
CA SER A 994 70.56 24.62 -10.57
C SER A 994 70.57 23.16 -10.96
N GLY A 995 71.52 22.78 -11.80
CA GLY A 995 71.64 21.42 -12.27
C GLY A 995 72.91 21.21 -13.05
N SER A 996 73.00 20.08 -13.70
CA SER A 996 74.12 19.73 -14.56
C SER A 996 73.58 19.19 -15.87
N GLY A 997 74.20 19.52 -16.99
CA GLY A 997 73.69 19.07 -18.30
C GLY A 997 74.75 18.99 -19.37
N THR A 998 74.35 18.45 -20.52
CA THR A 998 75.08 18.52 -21.78
C THR A 998 74.47 19.59 -22.67
N SER A 999 75.28 20.21 -23.52
CA SER A 999 74.83 21.28 -24.42
C SER A 999 73.94 20.76 -25.58
N PRO A 1000 72.80 21.41 -25.92
CA PRO A 1000 72.10 22.43 -25.15
C PRO A 1000 71.22 21.82 -24.04
N VAL A 1001 71.11 22.50 -22.90
CA VAL A 1001 70.31 22.05 -21.74
C VAL A 1001 69.00 22.83 -21.62
N SER A 1002 67.90 22.13 -21.36
CA SER A 1002 66.57 22.70 -21.06
C SER A 1002 66.33 22.78 -19.55
N ILE A 1003 65.89 23.95 -19.09
CA ILE A 1003 65.78 24.37 -17.69
C ILE A 1003 64.32 24.71 -17.41
N THR A 1004 63.74 24.12 -16.37
CA THR A 1004 62.39 24.45 -15.91
C THR A 1004 62.42 25.71 -15.05
N ILE A 1005 61.59 26.69 -15.39
CA ILE A 1005 61.43 27.95 -14.64
C ILE A 1005 60.41 27.75 -13.51
N ALA A 1006 59.27 27.12 -13.80
CA ALA A 1006 58.25 26.76 -12.81
C ALA A 1006 57.37 25.59 -13.29
N ASN A 1007 56.89 24.76 -12.38
CA ASN A 1007 55.89 23.72 -12.64
C ASN A 1007 55.10 23.39 -11.35
N PRO A 1008 53.82 23.80 -11.21
CA PRO A 1008 53.08 24.67 -12.13
C PRO A 1008 53.50 26.14 -11.98
N VAL A 1009 53.25 26.94 -13.01
CA VAL A 1009 53.32 28.41 -12.95
C VAL A 1009 52.32 28.91 -11.90
N ALA A 1010 52.77 29.81 -11.04
CA ALA A 1010 51.96 30.47 -10.02
C ALA A 1010 52.13 31.99 -10.11
N CYS A 1011 51.34 32.75 -9.35
CA CYS A 1011 51.40 34.23 -9.35
C CYS A 1011 52.81 34.79 -9.17
N GLY A 1012 53.60 34.15 -8.30
CA GLY A 1012 54.96 34.57 -8.01
C GLY A 1012 55.95 34.30 -9.15
N THR A 1013 55.63 33.53 -10.19
CA THR A 1013 56.58 33.13 -11.24
C THR A 1013 56.96 34.29 -12.18
N ALA A 1014 56.12 35.32 -12.31
CA ALA A 1014 56.40 36.46 -13.18
C ALA A 1014 57.62 37.27 -12.67
N GLY A 1015 58.62 37.53 -13.52
CA GLY A 1015 59.91 38.14 -13.15
C GLY A 1015 61.00 38.06 -14.24
N LYS A 1016 62.24 38.47 -13.93
CA LYS A 1016 63.41 38.38 -14.85
C LYS A 1016 64.44 37.33 -14.39
N TYR A 1017 65.17 36.67 -15.31
CA TYR A 1017 66.04 35.51 -15.01
C TYR A 1017 67.37 35.45 -15.83
N TYR A 1018 68.45 34.84 -15.29
CA TYR A 1018 69.82 34.63 -15.88
C TYR A 1018 70.39 33.21 -15.67
N ILE A 1019 71.40 32.76 -16.46
CA ILE A 1019 72.05 31.43 -16.36
C ILE A 1019 73.60 31.51 -16.20
N TYR A 1020 74.21 30.73 -15.28
CA TYR A 1020 75.67 30.60 -15.02
C TYR A 1020 76.18 29.16 -15.24
N ILE A 1021 77.42 28.93 -15.71
CA ILE A 1021 77.98 27.59 -16.08
C ILE A 1021 79.45 27.39 -15.59
N ALA A 1022 79.80 26.24 -14.99
CA ALA A 1022 81.15 25.96 -14.45
C ALA A 1022 81.59 24.47 -14.50
N ASP A 1023 82.92 24.21 -14.48
CA ASP A 1023 83.54 22.88 -14.24
C ASP A 1023 84.76 22.91 -13.28
N ASN A 1024 85.44 21.75 -13.12
CA ASN A 1024 86.57 21.58 -12.17
C ASN A 1024 87.87 22.24 -12.65
N CYS A 1025 87.88 22.75 -13.88
CA CYS A 1025 89.02 23.36 -14.54
C CYS A 1025 88.79 24.87 -14.83
N ASP A 1026 87.55 25.38 -15.01
CA ASP A 1026 87.19 26.77 -15.43
C ASP A 1026 85.67 27.19 -15.26
N SER A 1027 85.22 28.46 -15.50
CA SER A 1027 83.79 28.94 -15.37
C SER A 1027 83.29 30.21 -16.17
N LEU A 1028 81.97 30.37 -16.50
CA LEU A 1028 81.31 31.39 -17.42
C LEU A 1028 79.80 31.78 -17.14
N THR A 1029 79.21 32.91 -17.64
CA THR A 1029 77.80 33.43 -17.38
C THR A 1029 76.99 33.97 -18.61
N SER A 1030 75.63 33.94 -18.63
CA SER A 1030 74.69 34.44 -19.68
C SER A 1030 74.00 35.83 -19.41
N GLY A 1031 73.18 36.37 -20.34
CA GLY A 1031 72.28 37.56 -20.17
C GLY A 1031 70.83 37.25 -19.70
N TYR A 1032 69.92 38.26 -19.52
CA TYR A 1032 68.56 38.09 -18.92
C TYR A 1032 67.37 37.91 -19.88
N PHE A 1033 66.28 37.30 -19.39
CA PHE A 1033 64.95 37.16 -20.05
C PHE A 1033 63.76 37.30 -19.06
N ALA A 1034 62.55 37.67 -19.51
CA ALA A 1034 61.37 37.98 -18.67
C ALA A 1034 60.17 37.02 -18.82
N VAL A 1035 59.34 36.84 -17.77
CA VAL A 1035 58.20 35.90 -17.70
C VAL A 1035 56.92 36.56 -17.15
N ARG A 1036 55.73 36.26 -17.71
CA ARG A 1036 54.39 36.62 -17.17
C ARG A 1036 53.60 35.39 -16.69
N ALA A 1037 52.58 35.60 -15.84
CA ALA A 1037 51.68 34.56 -15.32
C ALA A 1037 50.19 34.90 -15.58
N LEU A 1038 49.53 34.18 -16.50
CA LEU A 1038 48.15 34.41 -16.93
C LEU A 1038 47.20 33.31 -16.41
N ALA A 1039 45.94 33.65 -16.10
CA ALA A 1039 44.93 32.65 -15.74
C ALA A 1039 44.60 31.74 -16.94
N PRO A 1040 43.98 30.55 -16.73
CA PRO A 1040 43.49 29.74 -17.84
C PRO A 1040 42.50 30.54 -18.70
N GLU A 1041 42.72 30.56 -20.02
CA GLU A 1041 41.86 31.29 -20.96
C GLU A 1041 40.44 30.69 -20.98
N PRO A 1042 39.37 31.51 -21.03
CA PRO A 1042 38.02 31.01 -21.25
C PRO A 1042 37.91 30.23 -22.58
N THR A 1043 37.23 29.09 -22.59
CA THR A 1043 37.15 28.20 -23.76
C THR A 1043 35.90 28.42 -24.61
N GLN A 1044 34.87 29.08 -24.07
CA GLN A 1044 33.64 29.42 -24.76
C GLN A 1044 33.42 30.92 -24.72
N GLN A 1045 33.32 31.53 -25.89
CA GLN A 1045 33.13 32.98 -26.04
C GLN A 1045 31.65 33.40 -25.92
N VAL A 1046 31.40 34.67 -25.59
CA VAL A 1046 30.05 35.29 -25.68
C VAL A 1046 29.45 35.11 -27.07
N THR A 1047 28.19 34.67 -27.11
CA THR A 1047 27.44 34.45 -28.36
C THR A 1047 26.09 35.16 -28.36
N GLY A 1048 25.52 35.36 -29.56
CA GLY A 1048 24.13 35.76 -29.72
C GLY A 1048 23.82 37.20 -29.31
N ILE A 1049 24.78 38.14 -29.44
CA ILE A 1049 24.56 39.55 -29.13
C ILE A 1049 23.38 40.07 -29.96
N SER A 1050 22.34 40.51 -29.27
CA SER A 1050 21.09 41.01 -29.85
C SER A 1050 20.50 42.09 -28.96
N GLY A 1051 19.51 42.84 -29.43
CA GLY A 1051 18.99 43.94 -28.62
C GLY A 1051 17.96 44.84 -29.26
N GLY A 1052 17.05 45.35 -28.43
CA GLY A 1052 16.08 46.38 -28.80
C GLY A 1052 16.76 47.75 -28.94
N ARG A 1053 16.29 48.58 -29.86
CA ARG A 1053 16.91 49.86 -30.20
C ARG A 1053 15.89 50.97 -30.30
N THR A 1054 16.30 52.15 -29.84
CA THR A 1054 15.58 53.40 -29.99
C THR A 1054 16.49 54.37 -30.78
N ARG A 1055 16.11 55.64 -30.83
CA ARG A 1055 16.83 56.71 -31.48
C ARG A 1055 18.12 57.03 -30.72
N THR A 1056 18.16 56.86 -29.40
CA THR A 1056 19.32 57.22 -28.57
C THR A 1056 19.74 56.15 -27.57
N THR A 1057 19.10 54.98 -27.57
CA THR A 1057 19.40 53.86 -26.68
C THR A 1057 19.42 52.52 -27.42
N ILE A 1058 20.20 51.57 -26.91
CA ILE A 1058 20.20 50.17 -27.34
C ILE A 1058 20.28 49.29 -26.09
N SER A 1059 19.31 48.40 -25.92
CA SER A 1059 19.32 47.36 -24.89
C SER A 1059 19.97 46.11 -25.44
N LEU A 1060 21.19 45.78 -25.01
CA LEU A 1060 21.91 44.59 -25.47
C LEU A 1060 21.70 43.43 -24.52
N ILE A 1061 21.49 42.24 -25.08
CA ILE A 1061 21.41 40.97 -24.38
C ILE A 1061 22.25 39.95 -25.17
N TRP A 1062 22.94 39.08 -24.45
CA TRP A 1062 23.76 38.02 -25.04
C TRP A 1062 23.70 36.73 -24.21
N THR A 1063 24.25 35.65 -24.75
CA THR A 1063 24.51 34.43 -24.00
C THR A 1063 25.95 34.46 -23.53
N ASN A 1064 26.15 34.39 -22.21
CA ASN A 1064 27.49 34.32 -21.62
C ASN A 1064 28.18 33.03 -22.07
N GLY A 1065 29.48 33.12 -22.32
CA GLY A 1065 30.38 31.99 -22.41
C GLY A 1065 30.83 31.53 -21.02
N ASP A 1066 32.02 30.93 -20.94
CA ASP A 1066 32.53 30.27 -19.73
C ASP A 1066 33.52 31.12 -18.90
N GLY A 1067 33.69 32.40 -19.27
CA GLY A 1067 34.56 33.32 -18.56
C GLY A 1067 33.99 33.80 -17.23
N MET A 1068 34.88 34.10 -16.29
CA MET A 1068 34.53 34.69 -14.98
C MET A 1068 33.92 36.09 -15.10
N GLY A 1069 34.23 36.83 -16.16
CA GLY A 1069 33.68 38.14 -16.45
C GLY A 1069 33.70 38.44 -17.94
N ARG A 1070 32.89 39.43 -18.36
CA ARG A 1070 32.87 39.89 -19.75
C ARG A 1070 33.18 41.35 -19.87
N LEU A 1071 33.90 41.68 -20.93
CA LEU A 1071 34.17 43.04 -21.37
C LEU A 1071 33.40 43.33 -22.66
N VAL A 1072 32.58 44.38 -22.70
CA VAL A 1072 31.86 44.79 -23.91
C VAL A 1072 32.29 46.18 -24.36
N ALA A 1073 32.68 46.29 -25.62
CA ALA A 1073 33.06 47.53 -26.25
C ALA A 1073 32.34 47.71 -27.60
N ALA A 1074 32.24 48.95 -28.09
CA ALA A 1074 31.64 49.18 -29.39
C ALA A 1074 32.27 50.33 -30.19
N THR A 1075 32.35 50.13 -31.50
CA THR A 1075 32.91 51.09 -32.46
C THR A 1075 31.83 52.01 -33.01
N TYR A 1076 32.08 53.32 -32.97
CA TYR A 1076 31.16 54.37 -33.42
C TYR A 1076 31.04 54.43 -34.95
N ASN A 1077 29.82 54.63 -35.44
CA ASN A 1077 29.48 54.83 -36.85
C ASN A 1077 30.13 53.79 -37.80
N SER A 1078 30.20 52.54 -37.34
CA SER A 1078 30.85 51.44 -38.06
C SER A 1078 30.02 50.17 -37.92
N THR A 1079 30.07 49.32 -38.95
CA THR A 1079 29.52 47.97 -38.92
C THR A 1079 30.56 46.91 -38.55
N THR A 1080 31.83 47.29 -38.47
CA THR A 1080 32.95 46.43 -38.05
C THR A 1080 33.54 46.94 -36.75
N TYR A 1081 33.92 46.01 -35.88
CA TYR A 1081 34.61 46.32 -34.63
C TYR A 1081 36.10 46.56 -34.89
N THR A 1082 36.65 47.67 -34.41
CA THR A 1082 38.05 48.08 -34.65
C THR A 1082 38.83 48.39 -33.37
N GLY A 1083 38.34 47.95 -32.21
CA GLY A 1083 39.11 47.97 -30.96
C GLY A 1083 40.15 46.84 -30.90
N TYR A 1084 40.64 46.50 -29.71
CA TYR A 1084 41.63 45.43 -29.54
C TYR A 1084 41.11 44.08 -30.04
N SER A 1085 41.95 43.34 -30.77
CA SER A 1085 41.54 42.14 -31.51
C SER A 1085 42.49 40.94 -31.41
N THR A 1086 43.60 41.04 -30.66
CA THR A 1086 44.54 39.93 -30.43
C THR A 1086 44.93 39.82 -28.96
N ASP A 1087 45.28 38.60 -28.55
CA ASP A 1087 45.69 38.24 -27.18
C ASP A 1087 46.84 39.11 -26.67
N ALA A 1088 47.88 39.31 -27.47
CA ALA A 1088 49.04 40.15 -27.12
C ALA A 1088 48.69 41.62 -26.77
N GLN A 1089 47.51 42.11 -27.15
CA GLN A 1089 47.04 43.46 -26.81
C GLN A 1089 46.14 43.49 -25.58
N LEU A 1090 45.52 42.37 -25.21
CA LEU A 1090 44.51 42.29 -24.16
C LEU A 1090 45.03 41.56 -22.92
N ASP A 1091 45.74 40.46 -23.09
CA ASP A 1091 46.19 39.61 -22.00
C ASP A 1091 47.18 40.31 -21.07
N GLY A 1092 47.01 40.02 -19.80
CA GLY A 1092 47.72 40.65 -18.69
C GLY A 1092 47.31 42.10 -18.41
N ASN A 1093 46.27 42.64 -19.07
CA ASN A 1093 45.79 44.00 -18.83
C ASN A 1093 44.40 44.03 -18.16
N VAL A 1094 44.17 45.02 -17.30
CA VAL A 1094 42.84 45.28 -16.69
C VAL A 1094 42.24 46.54 -17.26
N PHE A 1095 40.98 46.47 -17.64
CA PHE A 1095 40.24 47.59 -18.18
C PHE A 1095 39.13 48.04 -17.22
N THR A 1096 39.37 49.15 -16.53
CA THR A 1096 38.45 49.71 -15.53
C THR A 1096 37.68 50.91 -16.06
N GLY A 1097 36.54 51.25 -15.42
CA GLY A 1097 35.80 52.48 -15.71
C GLY A 1097 34.82 52.39 -16.90
N ALA A 1098 34.43 51.17 -17.30
CA ALA A 1098 33.40 50.97 -18.31
C ALA A 1098 32.10 51.70 -17.94
N ASN A 1099 31.44 52.33 -18.93
CA ASN A 1099 30.23 53.12 -18.68
C ASN A 1099 29.21 52.92 -19.82
N SER A 1100 27.97 52.60 -19.47
CA SER A 1100 26.90 52.37 -20.45
C SER A 1100 26.29 53.65 -21.02
N TYR A 1101 26.63 54.82 -20.48
CA TYR A 1101 26.31 56.12 -21.09
C TYR A 1101 27.39 56.49 -22.11
N TRP A 1102 27.04 56.41 -23.40
CA TRP A 1102 27.96 56.49 -24.53
C TRP A 1102 28.92 57.70 -24.50
N PRO A 1103 28.48 58.95 -24.22
CA PRO A 1103 29.37 60.10 -24.19
C PRO A 1103 30.46 60.02 -23.10
N SER A 1104 30.18 59.31 -22.01
CA SER A 1104 31.08 59.14 -20.85
C SER A 1104 31.87 57.82 -20.85
N ALA A 1105 31.60 56.92 -21.80
CA ALA A 1105 32.33 55.67 -21.95
C ALA A 1105 33.79 55.93 -22.37
N PRO A 1106 34.79 55.36 -21.67
CA PRO A 1106 36.20 55.60 -21.97
C PRO A 1106 36.62 54.97 -23.30
N SER A 1107 37.66 55.53 -23.93
CA SER A 1107 38.21 55.02 -25.19
C SER A 1107 38.80 53.62 -25.02
N PHE A 1108 38.51 52.73 -25.97
CA PHE A 1108 38.93 51.34 -25.97
C PHE A 1108 39.42 50.93 -27.37
N GLY A 1109 40.57 51.48 -27.75
CA GLY A 1109 41.08 51.42 -29.11
C GLY A 1109 40.50 52.50 -30.03
N THR A 1110 40.73 52.36 -31.34
CA THR A 1110 40.39 53.40 -32.33
C THR A 1110 38.88 53.51 -32.52
N ASN A 1111 38.34 54.72 -32.31
CA ASN A 1111 36.92 55.05 -32.48
C ASN A 1111 35.95 54.08 -31.76
N THR A 1112 36.43 53.44 -30.69
CA THR A 1112 35.76 52.37 -29.96
C THR A 1112 35.73 52.73 -28.48
N ARG A 1113 34.64 52.41 -27.79
CA ARG A 1113 34.45 52.77 -26.37
C ARG A 1113 34.06 51.56 -25.54
N LEU A 1114 34.49 51.56 -24.27
CA LEU A 1114 34.24 50.50 -23.31
C LEU A 1114 32.92 50.72 -22.58
N LEU A 1115 31.95 49.86 -22.83
CA LEU A 1115 30.56 50.07 -22.41
C LEU A 1115 30.18 49.24 -21.19
N TYR A 1116 30.77 48.06 -21.02
CA TYR A 1116 30.49 47.18 -19.90
C TYR A 1116 31.71 46.38 -19.49
N ASN A 1117 31.88 46.18 -18.18
CA ASN A 1117 32.79 45.21 -17.60
C ASN A 1117 32.13 44.63 -16.35
N GLY A 1118 31.83 43.33 -16.31
CA GLY A 1118 31.15 42.73 -15.15
C GLY A 1118 30.67 41.30 -15.39
N THR A 1119 29.70 40.82 -14.59
CA THR A 1119 29.23 39.41 -14.56
C THR A 1119 27.81 39.14 -15.13
N GLY A 1120 27.05 40.17 -15.52
CA GLY A 1120 25.72 40.06 -16.15
C GLY A 1120 25.69 39.82 -17.67
N SER A 1121 24.54 39.36 -18.18
CA SER A 1121 24.32 38.97 -19.60
C SER A 1121 23.63 40.04 -20.46
N SER A 1122 23.54 41.27 -19.96
CA SER A 1122 22.90 42.37 -20.67
C SER A 1122 23.50 43.73 -20.26
N VAL A 1123 23.36 44.74 -21.13
CA VAL A 1123 23.64 46.14 -20.80
C VAL A 1123 22.71 47.09 -21.56
N TYR A 1124 22.17 48.08 -20.85
CA TYR A 1124 21.35 49.13 -21.44
C TYR A 1124 22.20 50.35 -21.76
N VAL A 1125 22.49 50.58 -23.05
CA VAL A 1125 23.37 51.65 -23.53
C VAL A 1125 22.54 52.87 -23.89
N THR A 1126 22.93 54.04 -23.37
CA THR A 1126 22.18 55.30 -23.52
C THR A 1126 23.05 56.45 -24.04
N GLY A 1127 22.43 57.53 -24.53
CA GLY A 1127 23.15 58.69 -25.06
C GLY A 1127 23.77 58.50 -26.45
N LEU A 1128 23.27 57.51 -27.20
CA LEU A 1128 23.72 57.20 -28.56
C LEU A 1128 23.17 58.22 -29.56
N GLN A 1129 23.89 58.42 -30.67
CA GLN A 1129 23.44 59.27 -31.77
C GLN A 1129 22.33 58.61 -32.61
N PRO A 1130 21.29 59.35 -33.03
CA PRO A 1130 20.24 58.88 -33.95
C PRO A 1130 20.80 58.33 -35.27
N SER A 1131 20.11 57.34 -35.86
CA SER A 1131 20.42 56.77 -37.19
C SER A 1131 21.91 56.43 -37.42
N THR A 1132 22.60 55.93 -36.39
CA THR A 1132 24.04 55.69 -36.38
C THR A 1132 24.37 54.22 -36.08
N TRP A 1133 25.33 53.65 -36.81
CA TRP A 1133 25.78 52.26 -36.60
C TRP A 1133 26.73 52.14 -35.42
N TYR A 1134 26.56 51.11 -34.60
CA TYR A 1134 27.50 50.73 -33.55
C TYR A 1134 27.83 49.26 -33.68
N ALA A 1135 29.12 48.91 -33.80
CA ALA A 1135 29.60 47.55 -33.87
C ALA A 1135 30.09 47.09 -32.49
N PHE A 1136 29.31 46.24 -31.82
CA PHE A 1136 29.58 45.73 -30.48
C PHE A 1136 30.41 44.45 -30.53
N ARG A 1137 31.36 44.33 -29.60
CA ARG A 1137 32.12 43.10 -29.35
C ARG A 1137 32.20 42.85 -27.86
N ALA A 1138 32.00 41.58 -27.48
CA ALA A 1138 32.14 41.12 -26.12
C ALA A 1138 33.28 40.09 -26.02
N PHE A 1139 34.03 40.13 -24.93
CA PHE A 1139 35.14 39.22 -24.65
C PHE A 1139 34.93 38.57 -23.29
N GLU A 1140 34.87 37.25 -23.24
CA GLU A 1140 35.05 36.48 -22.00
C GLU A 1140 36.47 36.63 -21.50
N TYR A 1141 36.63 36.75 -20.18
CA TYR A 1141 37.94 36.70 -19.54
C TYR A 1141 37.90 35.95 -18.22
N ASN A 1142 39.03 35.32 -17.93
CA ASN A 1142 39.34 34.75 -16.62
C ASN A 1142 40.47 35.55 -15.99
N TYR A 1143 40.51 35.55 -14.66
CA TYR A 1143 41.61 36.15 -13.90
C TYR A 1143 41.80 35.38 -12.60
N ASN A 1144 43.00 35.47 -12.03
CA ASN A 1144 43.27 34.86 -10.74
C ASN A 1144 43.30 35.94 -9.66
N THR A 1145 42.40 35.83 -8.68
CA THR A 1145 42.26 36.79 -7.58
C THR A 1145 43.52 36.92 -6.71
N GLY A 1146 44.39 35.89 -6.70
CA GLY A 1146 45.64 35.88 -5.95
C GLY A 1146 46.83 36.56 -6.64
N CYS A 1147 46.74 36.87 -7.95
CA CYS A 1147 47.90 37.33 -8.75
C CYS A 1147 47.90 38.83 -9.10
N ALA A 1148 46.92 39.60 -8.61
CA ALA A 1148 46.67 40.98 -9.01
C ALA A 1148 46.46 41.18 -10.54
N SER A 1149 46.41 42.44 -10.97
CA SER A 1149 45.90 42.94 -12.26
C SER A 1149 46.56 42.37 -13.53
N THR A 1150 47.64 41.60 -13.44
CA THR A 1150 48.38 41.12 -14.62
C THR A 1150 48.06 39.68 -15.02
N SER A 1151 47.08 39.04 -14.37
CA SER A 1151 46.69 37.64 -14.64
C SER A 1151 45.49 37.47 -15.56
N TYR A 1152 44.94 38.58 -16.07
CA TYR A 1152 43.76 38.54 -16.93
C TYR A 1152 44.10 37.87 -18.25
N ASN A 1153 43.28 36.90 -18.63
CA ASN A 1153 43.42 36.19 -19.89
C ASN A 1153 42.07 36.26 -20.62
N TYR A 1154 42.07 36.93 -21.78
CA TYR A 1154 40.88 37.23 -22.55
C TYR A 1154 40.79 36.28 -23.73
N ASN A 1155 39.64 35.64 -23.88
CA ASN A 1155 39.36 34.96 -25.13
C ASN A 1155 39.12 36.03 -26.20
N THR A 1156 39.99 36.11 -27.22
CA THR A 1156 39.84 37.07 -28.34
C THR A 1156 39.31 36.43 -29.61
N SER A 1157 38.87 35.18 -29.57
CA SER A 1157 38.21 34.54 -30.70
C SER A 1157 36.88 35.24 -31.03
N THR A 1158 36.41 35.09 -32.27
CA THR A 1158 35.06 35.50 -32.67
C THR A 1158 34.07 34.38 -32.42
N ALA A 1159 32.78 34.72 -32.32
CA ALA A 1159 31.72 33.74 -32.16
C ALA A 1159 30.45 34.17 -32.91
N SER A 1160 29.45 33.29 -32.97
CA SER A 1160 28.18 33.57 -33.67
C SER A 1160 27.54 34.86 -33.15
N TYR A 1161 27.41 35.85 -34.03
CA TYR A 1161 26.93 37.21 -33.71
C TYR A 1161 27.76 37.94 -32.65
N ASN A 1162 29.07 37.69 -32.57
CA ASN A 1162 30.03 38.44 -31.77
C ASN A 1162 31.36 38.59 -32.55
N PRO A 1163 31.65 39.74 -33.18
CA PRO A 1163 30.97 41.04 -33.02
C PRO A 1163 29.61 41.15 -33.74
N ARG A 1164 28.78 42.13 -33.32
CA ARG A 1164 27.48 42.46 -33.93
C ARG A 1164 27.28 43.96 -34.09
N ALA A 1165 26.90 44.38 -35.29
CA ALA A 1165 26.50 45.76 -35.56
C ALA A 1165 24.99 46.00 -35.43
N ILE A 1166 24.62 47.09 -34.77
CA ILE A 1166 23.23 47.54 -34.59
C ILE A 1166 23.16 49.05 -34.86
N LYS A 1167 22.22 49.47 -35.72
CA LYS A 1167 21.97 50.89 -36.03
C LYS A 1167 20.87 51.43 -35.13
N THR A 1168 21.03 52.58 -34.48
CA THR A 1168 19.92 53.28 -33.80
C THR A 1168 18.85 53.72 -34.80
N THR A 1169 17.62 53.90 -34.36
CA THR A 1169 16.53 54.37 -35.24
C THR A 1169 16.63 55.89 -35.45
N ALA A 1170 15.82 56.42 -36.38
CA ALA A 1170 15.71 57.88 -36.56
C ALA A 1170 14.67 58.52 -35.60
N ARG A 1171 13.72 57.74 -35.06
CA ARG A 1171 12.64 58.12 -34.10
C ARG A 1171 12.18 56.88 -33.29
N ASP A 1172 11.57 57.09 -32.13
CA ASP A 1172 11.07 56.03 -31.23
C ASP A 1172 9.60 55.68 -31.51
N VAL A 1173 9.20 54.45 -31.18
CA VAL A 1173 7.88 53.85 -31.53
C VAL A 1173 6.82 54.04 -30.43
N GLU A 1174 7.14 54.72 -29.32
CA GLU A 1174 6.15 55.03 -28.26
C GLU A 1174 5.25 56.23 -28.61
N ASP A 1175 4.31 56.04 -29.54
CA ASP A 1175 3.05 56.80 -29.51
C ASP A 1175 1.92 55.73 -29.52
N GLU A 1176 1.22 55.55 -28.39
CA GLU A 1176 0.11 54.61 -28.09
C GLU A 1176 -0.72 54.07 -29.28
N GLU A 1177 -0.29 53.00 -29.96
CA GLU A 1177 -1.09 52.45 -31.06
C GLU A 1177 -1.60 51.02 -30.78
N VAL A 1178 -2.90 50.96 -30.41
CA VAL A 1178 -3.72 49.74 -30.40
C VAL A 1178 -3.57 49.02 -31.74
N VAL A 1179 -3.24 47.73 -31.74
CA VAL A 1179 -3.10 46.96 -32.98
C VAL A 1179 -4.51 46.57 -33.46
N ARG A 1180 -4.93 47.08 -34.63
CA ARG A 1180 -6.30 46.91 -35.14
C ARG A 1180 -6.33 46.17 -36.47
N THR A 1181 -7.40 45.42 -36.68
CA THR A 1181 -7.89 44.99 -38.00
C THR A 1181 -9.17 45.76 -38.33
N SER A 1182 -9.80 45.42 -39.46
CA SER A 1182 -11.09 46.03 -39.81
C SER A 1182 -12.23 45.55 -38.90
N ASN A 1183 -12.13 44.37 -38.28
CA ASN A 1183 -13.22 43.79 -37.48
C ASN A 1183 -12.97 43.73 -35.96
N PHE A 1184 -11.73 43.82 -35.50
CA PHE A 1184 -11.39 43.83 -34.08
C PHE A 1184 -10.00 44.41 -33.80
N ALA A 1185 -9.76 44.77 -32.54
CA ALA A 1185 -8.49 45.31 -32.10
C ALA A 1185 -8.02 44.63 -30.82
N VAL A 1186 -6.71 44.60 -30.60
CA VAL A 1186 -6.11 44.12 -29.35
C VAL A 1186 -5.18 45.18 -28.78
N THR A 1187 -5.24 45.38 -27.46
CA THR A 1187 -4.24 46.19 -26.76
C THR A 1187 -2.95 45.39 -26.57
N PRO A 1188 -1.81 46.06 -26.34
CA PRO A 1188 -0.56 45.38 -26.03
C PRO A 1188 -0.67 44.44 -24.81
N VAL A 1189 -0.02 43.29 -24.86
CA VAL A 1189 0.05 42.34 -23.73
C VAL A 1189 0.71 43.01 -22.52
N TRP A 1190 0.11 42.83 -21.35
CA TRP A 1190 0.60 43.33 -20.06
C TRP A 1190 0.29 42.33 -18.92
N PRO A 1191 1.16 42.18 -17.90
CA PRO A 1191 2.55 42.66 -17.89
C PRO A 1191 3.37 41.98 -19.00
N ASN A 1192 4.39 42.67 -19.52
CA ASN A 1192 5.31 42.11 -20.51
C ASN A 1192 6.75 42.53 -20.13
N PRO A 1193 7.54 41.64 -19.49
CA PRO A 1193 7.36 40.19 -19.44
C PRO A 1193 6.21 39.72 -18.54
N VAL A 1194 5.57 38.62 -18.96
CA VAL A 1194 4.50 37.88 -18.25
C VAL A 1194 5.13 36.87 -17.29
N GLU A 1195 4.69 36.80 -16.04
CA GLU A 1195 5.22 35.85 -15.04
C GLU A 1195 4.30 34.63 -14.80
N ASP A 1196 2.98 34.82 -14.69
CA ASP A 1196 2.03 33.72 -14.51
C ASP A 1196 0.72 33.89 -15.31
N VAL A 1197 0.21 35.13 -15.41
CA VAL A 1197 -1.02 35.49 -16.10
C VAL A 1197 -0.73 36.53 -17.18
N LEU A 1198 -1.01 36.16 -18.42
CA LEU A 1198 -1.00 37.08 -19.56
C LEU A 1198 -2.34 37.81 -19.63
N GLN A 1199 -2.33 39.14 -19.75
CA GLN A 1199 -3.53 39.96 -19.92
C GLN A 1199 -3.43 40.89 -21.14
N PHE A 1200 -4.56 41.07 -21.83
CA PHE A 1200 -4.75 42.08 -22.87
C PHE A 1200 -6.24 42.38 -23.02
N ASP A 1201 -6.60 43.52 -23.60
CA ASP A 1201 -7.98 43.84 -23.94
C ASP A 1201 -8.24 43.47 -25.41
N LEU A 1202 -9.25 42.63 -25.62
CA LEU A 1202 -9.82 42.34 -26.92
C LEU A 1202 -11.01 43.27 -27.16
N ILE A 1203 -10.94 44.07 -28.21
CA ILE A 1203 -11.96 45.05 -28.58
C ILE A 1203 -12.62 44.56 -29.89
N PRO A 1204 -13.63 43.68 -29.81
CA PRO A 1204 -14.40 43.26 -30.97
C PRO A 1204 -15.25 44.44 -31.48
N MET A 1205 -15.41 44.60 -32.80
CA MET A 1205 -16.29 45.63 -33.40
C MET A 1205 -17.67 45.08 -33.79
N GLN A 1206 -17.86 43.76 -33.70
CA GLN A 1206 -19.13 43.04 -33.83
C GLN A 1206 -19.02 41.66 -33.16
N GLN A 1207 -20.15 41.03 -32.87
CA GLN A 1207 -20.17 39.70 -32.24
C GLN A 1207 -19.52 38.64 -33.14
N ALA A 1208 -18.56 37.89 -32.60
CA ALA A 1208 -17.88 36.83 -33.34
C ALA A 1208 -17.25 35.79 -32.39
N ASN A 1209 -16.91 34.64 -32.94
CA ASN A 1209 -16.05 33.65 -32.28
C ASN A 1209 -14.59 33.98 -32.56
N PHE A 1210 -13.83 34.20 -31.49
CA PHE A 1210 -12.41 34.50 -31.50
C PHE A 1210 -11.59 33.28 -31.10
N ARG A 1211 -10.71 32.88 -32.00
CA ARG A 1211 -9.65 31.91 -31.73
C ARG A 1211 -8.45 32.65 -31.17
N ILE A 1212 -8.13 32.39 -29.92
CA ILE A 1212 -6.95 32.94 -29.23
C ILE A 1212 -5.92 31.82 -29.10
N GLU A 1213 -4.72 32.10 -29.58
CA GLU A 1213 -3.61 31.16 -29.61
C GLU A 1213 -2.35 31.78 -29.00
N ILE A 1214 -1.60 30.96 -28.27
CA ILE A 1214 -0.22 31.29 -27.91
C ILE A 1214 0.67 30.37 -28.70
N VAL A 1215 1.53 30.99 -29.49
CA VAL A 1215 2.39 30.30 -30.46
C VAL A 1215 3.83 30.51 -30.02
N ALA A 1216 4.59 29.42 -29.96
CA ALA A 1216 6.04 29.51 -29.83
C ALA A 1216 6.64 30.27 -31.03
N MET A 1217 7.81 30.87 -30.86
CA MET A 1217 8.48 31.60 -31.95
C MET A 1217 8.83 30.72 -33.17
N ASP A 1218 8.78 29.39 -33.02
CA ASP A 1218 8.96 28.43 -34.12
C ASP A 1218 7.65 28.05 -34.85
N GLY A 1219 6.52 28.67 -34.49
CA GLY A 1219 5.23 28.51 -35.15
C GLY A 1219 4.34 27.40 -34.59
N ARG A 1220 4.78 26.66 -33.57
CA ARG A 1220 3.95 25.64 -32.90
C ARG A 1220 2.92 26.30 -31.97
N THR A 1221 1.64 25.99 -32.17
CA THR A 1221 0.56 26.42 -31.25
C THR A 1221 0.64 25.63 -29.95
N LEU A 1222 0.85 26.33 -28.84
CA LEU A 1222 1.00 25.73 -27.50
C LEU A 1222 -0.28 25.84 -26.67
N PHE A 1223 -1.08 26.88 -26.92
CA PHE A 1223 -2.39 27.07 -26.33
C PHE A 1223 -3.36 27.51 -27.42
N THR A 1224 -4.57 26.97 -27.38
CA THR A 1224 -5.67 27.40 -28.25
C THR A 1224 -6.95 27.41 -27.45
N HIS A 1225 -7.73 28.47 -27.62
CA HIS A 1225 -9.07 28.54 -27.05
C HIS A 1225 -9.98 29.37 -27.93
N GLU A 1226 -11.24 28.94 -28.04
CA GLU A 1226 -12.28 29.61 -28.81
C GLU A 1226 -13.24 30.29 -27.83
N TYR A 1227 -13.40 31.60 -27.96
CA TYR A 1227 -14.30 32.38 -27.13
C TYR A 1227 -15.30 33.13 -28.00
N SER A 1228 -16.57 33.14 -27.58
CA SER A 1228 -17.59 33.98 -28.20
C SER A 1228 -17.72 35.26 -27.40
N TYR A 1229 -17.38 36.40 -28.00
CA TYR A 1229 -17.47 37.71 -27.35
C TYR A 1229 -18.42 38.63 -28.13
N ASP A 1230 -19.25 39.37 -27.38
CA ASP A 1230 -20.14 40.39 -27.92
C ASP A 1230 -19.36 41.68 -28.23
N ASN A 1231 -19.98 42.66 -28.90
CA ASN A 1231 -19.34 43.92 -29.35
C ASN A 1231 -18.96 44.88 -28.19
N VAL A 1232 -18.22 44.39 -27.20
CA VAL A 1232 -17.78 45.09 -26.00
C VAL A 1232 -16.33 44.73 -25.73
N ALA A 1233 -15.50 45.74 -25.45
CA ALA A 1233 -14.12 45.53 -25.05
C ALA A 1233 -14.06 44.63 -23.82
N THR A 1234 -13.36 43.51 -23.95
CA THR A 1234 -13.28 42.47 -22.92
C THR A 1234 -11.81 42.19 -22.62
N THR A 1235 -11.47 42.28 -21.34
CA THR A 1235 -10.14 41.89 -20.86
C THR A 1235 -10.02 40.37 -20.84
N VAL A 1236 -9.06 39.84 -21.58
CA VAL A 1236 -8.74 38.42 -21.64
C VAL A 1236 -7.54 38.15 -20.75
N MET A 1237 -7.69 37.18 -19.85
CA MET A 1237 -6.62 36.71 -18.95
C MET A 1237 -6.36 35.23 -19.17
N ILE A 1238 -5.11 34.88 -19.44
CA ILE A 1238 -4.67 33.50 -19.69
C ILE A 1238 -3.60 33.12 -18.69
N HIS A 1239 -3.86 32.08 -17.91
CA HIS A 1239 -2.86 31.52 -16.99
C HIS A 1239 -1.92 30.60 -17.77
N LEU A 1240 -0.62 30.87 -17.71
CA LEU A 1240 0.40 30.12 -18.42
C LEU A 1240 1.01 29.07 -17.49
N ASP A 1241 0.69 27.80 -17.73
CA ASP A 1241 1.25 26.69 -16.96
C ASP A 1241 2.74 26.53 -17.28
N ARG A 1242 3.57 26.64 -16.23
CA ARG A 1242 5.03 26.49 -16.28
C ARG A 1242 5.48 25.12 -16.78
N LYS A 1243 4.59 24.11 -16.79
CA LYS A 1243 4.85 22.77 -17.37
C LYS A 1243 4.72 22.74 -18.90
N LEU A 1244 3.99 23.68 -19.49
CA LEU A 1244 3.72 23.77 -20.93
C LEU A 1244 4.51 24.90 -21.61
N PHE A 1245 4.91 25.93 -20.87
CA PHE A 1245 5.66 27.09 -21.38
C PHE A 1245 7.01 27.27 -20.66
N ALA A 1246 8.10 27.39 -21.43
CA ALA A 1246 9.45 27.69 -20.90
C ALA A 1246 9.71 29.22 -20.89
N PRO A 1247 10.64 29.76 -20.08
CA PRO A 1247 11.00 31.18 -20.15
C PRO A 1247 11.51 31.56 -21.55
N GLY A 1248 10.94 32.59 -22.17
CA GLY A 1248 11.28 32.97 -23.54
C GLY A 1248 10.26 33.89 -24.20
N ALA A 1249 10.51 34.27 -25.45
CA ALA A 1249 9.59 35.09 -26.23
C ALA A 1249 8.52 34.21 -26.93
N TYR A 1250 7.28 34.69 -26.94
CA TYR A 1250 6.11 34.02 -27.52
C TYR A 1250 5.28 35.01 -28.34
N MET A 1251 4.39 34.49 -29.17
CA MET A 1251 3.44 35.28 -29.94
C MET A 1251 2.02 35.01 -29.45
N LEU A 1252 1.32 36.07 -29.07
CA LEU A 1252 -0.14 36.03 -28.95
C LEU A 1252 -0.73 36.21 -30.35
N ARG A 1253 -1.55 35.27 -30.78
CA ARG A 1253 -2.29 35.31 -32.05
C ARG A 1253 -3.78 35.29 -31.75
N VAL A 1254 -4.51 36.26 -32.28
CA VAL A 1254 -5.98 36.34 -32.17
C VAL A 1254 -6.57 36.37 -33.55
N SER A 1255 -7.51 35.48 -33.84
CA SER A 1255 -8.13 35.36 -35.16
C SER A 1255 -9.64 35.21 -35.08
N ALA A 1256 -10.35 35.93 -35.94
CA ALA A 1256 -11.81 35.89 -36.06
C ALA A 1256 -12.22 36.51 -37.39
N LEU A 1257 -13.37 36.09 -37.94
CA LEU A 1257 -13.97 36.68 -39.16
C LEU A 1257 -13.01 36.74 -40.37
N GLY A 1258 -12.06 35.81 -40.47
CA GLY A 1258 -11.08 35.75 -41.56
C GLY A 1258 -9.86 36.66 -41.40
N GLU A 1259 -9.75 37.40 -40.30
CA GLU A 1259 -8.60 38.26 -39.98
C GLU A 1259 -7.80 37.70 -38.80
N THR A 1260 -6.50 38.03 -38.73
CA THR A 1260 -5.60 37.55 -37.68
C THR A 1260 -4.65 38.67 -37.25
N LEU A 1261 -4.57 38.92 -35.95
CA LEU A 1261 -3.60 39.81 -35.31
C LEU A 1261 -2.58 39.02 -34.52
N GLN A 1262 -1.34 39.51 -34.51
CA GLN A 1262 -0.25 38.89 -33.80
C GLN A 1262 0.59 39.94 -33.08
N GLN A 1263 0.95 39.68 -31.82
CA GLN A 1263 1.86 40.53 -31.07
C GLN A 1263 2.82 39.70 -30.21
N PRO A 1264 4.10 40.09 -30.11
CA PRO A 1264 5.08 39.39 -29.29
C PRO A 1264 4.96 39.78 -27.81
N PHE A 1265 5.20 38.81 -26.93
CA PHE A 1265 5.42 39.04 -25.51
C PHE A 1265 6.52 38.11 -24.99
N ILE A 1266 7.11 38.43 -23.85
CA ILE A 1266 8.10 37.58 -23.18
C ILE A 1266 7.44 36.93 -21.97
N PHE A 1267 7.60 35.62 -21.80
CA PHE A 1267 7.22 34.90 -20.60
C PHE A 1267 8.46 34.62 -19.76
N MET A 1268 8.46 35.04 -18.50
CA MET A 1268 9.52 34.82 -17.52
C MET A 1268 8.89 34.39 -16.17
N PRO A 1269 8.53 33.10 -16.00
CA PRO A 1269 7.88 32.58 -14.80
C PRO A 1269 8.74 32.50 -13.54
#